data_AF-A0A9D4NSU0-F1
#
_entry.id   AF-A0A9D4NSU0-F1
#
_cell.length_a   1.000
_cell.length_b   1.000
_cell.length_c   1.000
_cell.angle_alpha   90.00
_cell.angle_beta   90.00
_cell.angle_gamma   90.00
#
_symmetry.space_group_name_H-M   'P 1'
#
loop_
_entity.id
_entity.type
_entity.pdbx_description
1 polymer ?
#
loop_
_entity_poly.entity_id
_entity_poly.type
_entity_poly.pdbx_seq_one_letter_code
_entity_poly.pdbx_strand_id
1 'polypeptide(L)'
;MCPQKLLPKKFQYNRLEEIFEHGFRYWKYFSFRMEFTLIDYVNNHIPHTYQTFKRPLLITMNAWISIIYLTVLTIFPDCSLLISLKHIEQMIKFEGSNLMTMDILIGCAFVEWMWFHMFNDVLHYHCSLIDFLIKSNDNNISGQLRPENRRYLINLYAITNSLANYFYFIVIMGMIYVFIIYTISSCQLFIDDHINIFQLILSIPLTLMVIAYVSCMLGQIFLSINFLLLLIEYFRIRMKQLYESSLIISNIQRSIRFGQFLWQRFCNVYVKLYYETSRLNNTIRIALFSLEMISKSSIMIACVFYSRQTQMNIMNMTVILALISAFGYTTCLYSRVSIIPSYNQHCIKLLHKSIARTQWLNRSRSKTSLINESIINRQNCSQNHRHSMRRNHFIQTMSVNQFGFHCGQIINVIMKINLARFGQRFHLYKQICMQKIFDQGFEHWKRYSFRWEFSLDDYRNHKISYTYHAFKRSIWMSVYAWSAILYLSIMVFYPNNPIMISRLDFEQMMNTERMDIFSIQLILVFIMLEWLWIKILRSLLQYRLPFMDFLLKKSIIDQEKQFKPKNLQYLYHMYIVTDVIVTISYIIIKIELLIVIIIYAYFNYGLYQSFHINIIQSFIICIEQLYERFTDQRRSFDQQIRQNDWNQFQYEYVDLYTEIAQLNRTARVVLLCLEVISKTSIISACIFYSRQSFYSIFTIFILLSLVSIFCLTNGLYSRIAHLPSGNQRCAKFILQNMARTQCSMVVDTKTSIHHSYRYLIKSSLFVQTMTNNRFGFTCGQVFFITKFRYIQIFIMNFVLILKFYKKISKWEKN
;
A
#
# COMPACT_ATOMS: atom_id res chain seq x y z
N MET A 1 27.60 22.74 -14.74
CA MET A 1 28.79 21.87 -14.94
C MET A 1 28.44 20.80 -15.97
N CYS A 2 29.15 20.72 -17.09
CA CYS A 2 28.79 19.81 -18.19
C CYS A 2 29.41 18.40 -17.99
N PRO A 3 28.67 17.29 -18.15
CA PRO A 3 29.17 15.92 -17.91
C PRO A 3 30.00 15.34 -19.07
N GLN A 4 30.86 16.14 -19.72
CA GLN A 4 31.61 15.71 -20.93
C GLN A 4 32.58 14.53 -20.69
N LYS A 5 32.99 14.24 -19.45
CA LYS A 5 33.75 13.03 -19.10
C LYS A 5 32.90 11.75 -18.95
N LEU A 6 31.59 11.79 -19.22
CA LEU A 6 30.65 10.66 -19.09
C LEU A 6 30.07 10.15 -20.43
N LEU A 7 30.52 10.67 -21.58
CA LEU A 7 30.17 10.17 -22.92
C LEU A 7 31.35 9.36 -23.50
N PRO A 8 31.31 8.02 -23.52
CA PRO A 8 32.42 7.19 -23.98
C PRO A 8 32.29 6.76 -25.45
N LYS A 9 33.41 6.27 -25.99
CA LYS A 9 33.49 5.52 -27.26
C LYS A 9 32.57 4.28 -27.20
N LYS A 10 32.11 3.79 -28.37
CA LYS A 10 31.20 2.63 -28.55
C LYS A 10 31.27 1.61 -27.40
N PHE A 11 30.19 1.51 -26.61
CA PHE A 11 30.08 0.63 -25.44
C PHE A 11 30.18 -0.87 -25.79
N GLN A 12 31.39 -1.42 -25.87
CA GLN A 12 31.64 -2.86 -25.83
C GLN A 12 31.97 -3.28 -24.40
N TYR A 13 30.94 -3.61 -23.62
CA TYR A 13 31.11 -4.24 -22.31
C TYR A 13 31.53 -5.71 -22.50
N ASN A 14 32.75 -6.05 -22.09
CA ASN A 14 33.30 -7.40 -22.24
C ASN A 14 33.12 -8.23 -20.96
N ARG A 15 33.03 -7.56 -19.81
CA ARG A 15 32.89 -8.19 -18.49
C ARG A 15 31.60 -7.74 -17.81
N LEU A 16 31.07 -8.60 -16.94
CA LEU A 16 29.86 -8.27 -16.18
C LEU A 16 30.20 -7.27 -15.06
N GLU A 17 31.41 -7.42 -14.54
CA GLU A 17 32.06 -6.63 -13.50
C GLU A 17 32.16 -5.13 -13.92
N GLU A 18 32.50 -4.85 -15.18
CA GLU A 18 32.46 -3.50 -15.79
C GLU A 18 31.08 -2.85 -15.69
N ILE A 19 30.01 -3.63 -15.90
CA ILE A 19 28.62 -3.17 -15.85
C ILE A 19 28.19 -2.89 -14.40
N PHE A 20 28.62 -3.72 -13.45
CA PHE A 20 28.38 -3.50 -12.02
C PHE A 20 29.06 -2.22 -11.51
N GLU A 21 30.29 -1.96 -11.93
CA GLU A 21 31.00 -0.71 -11.60
C GLU A 21 30.32 0.51 -12.23
N HIS A 22 29.92 0.41 -13.50
CA HIS A 22 29.19 1.47 -14.22
C HIS A 22 27.83 1.79 -13.57
N GLY A 23 27.11 0.76 -13.14
CA GLY A 23 25.86 0.90 -12.38
C GLY A 23 26.07 1.57 -11.03
N PHE A 24 27.13 1.21 -10.31
CA PHE A 24 27.53 1.90 -9.07
C PHE A 24 27.87 3.38 -9.32
N ARG A 25 28.60 3.71 -10.40
CA ARG A 25 28.90 5.10 -10.77
C ARG A 25 27.63 5.94 -10.98
N TYR A 26 26.61 5.41 -11.68
CA TYR A 26 25.31 6.08 -11.82
C TYR A 26 24.56 6.22 -10.49
N TRP A 27 24.52 5.16 -9.66
CA TRP A 27 23.88 5.22 -8.35
C TRP A 27 24.56 6.21 -7.40
N LYS A 28 25.90 6.24 -7.39
CA LYS A 28 26.69 7.22 -6.65
C LYS A 28 26.36 8.64 -7.10
N TYR A 29 26.34 8.92 -8.40
CA TYR A 29 26.09 10.26 -8.93
C TYR A 29 24.65 10.76 -8.67
N PHE A 30 23.64 9.98 -9.04
CA PHE A 30 22.23 10.41 -8.99
C PHE A 30 21.50 10.03 -7.69
N SER A 31 21.72 8.82 -7.17
CA SER A 31 20.87 8.22 -6.13
C SER A 31 21.40 8.40 -4.70
N PHE A 32 22.72 8.34 -4.49
CA PHE A 32 23.36 8.68 -3.21
C PHE A 32 23.85 10.13 -3.19
N ARG A 33 24.24 10.66 -4.35
CA ARG A 33 24.81 11.98 -4.62
C ARG A 33 26.20 12.24 -4.00
N MET A 34 26.57 11.54 -2.92
CA MET A 34 27.91 11.60 -2.29
C MET A 34 29.05 11.13 -3.21
N GLU A 35 30.26 11.59 -2.94
CA GLU A 35 31.49 11.15 -3.62
C GLU A 35 32.35 10.27 -2.68
N PHE A 36 32.37 8.96 -2.93
CA PHE A 36 33.09 7.95 -2.14
C PHE A 36 33.46 6.72 -3.01
N THR A 37 34.30 5.83 -2.52
CA THR A 37 34.68 4.55 -3.14
C THR A 37 34.04 3.35 -2.44
N LEU A 38 34.04 2.18 -3.07
CA LEU A 38 33.60 0.93 -2.41
C LEU A 38 34.53 0.55 -1.24
N ILE A 39 35.81 0.94 -1.27
CA ILE A 39 36.80 0.62 -0.23
C ILE A 39 36.52 1.44 1.04
N ASP A 40 36.22 2.74 0.89
CA ASP A 40 35.85 3.63 1.99
C ASP A 40 34.62 3.09 2.74
N TYR A 41 33.67 2.51 1.99
CA TYR A 41 32.48 1.86 2.54
C TYR A 41 32.80 0.53 3.25
N VAL A 42 33.64 -0.33 2.68
CA VAL A 42 34.10 -1.59 3.33
C VAL A 42 34.76 -1.30 4.68
N ASN A 43 35.59 -0.25 4.72
CA ASN A 43 36.35 0.12 5.91
C ASN A 43 35.51 0.88 6.95
N ASN A 44 34.22 1.14 6.69
CA ASN A 44 33.35 2.01 7.49
C ASN A 44 33.90 3.43 7.71
N HIS A 45 34.67 3.93 6.73
CA HIS A 45 35.40 5.19 6.79
C HIS A 45 35.17 6.03 5.51
N ILE A 46 33.91 6.34 5.20
CA ILE A 46 33.57 7.42 4.27
C ILE A 46 34.17 8.72 4.82
N PRO A 47 35.03 9.44 4.07
CA PRO A 47 35.67 10.64 4.58
C PRO A 47 34.66 11.77 4.71
N HIS A 48 34.44 12.28 5.93
CA HIS A 48 33.49 13.36 6.22
C HIS A 48 33.98 14.76 5.79
N THR A 49 34.54 14.87 4.58
CA THR A 49 35.05 16.12 4.02
C THR A 49 33.96 16.90 3.28
N TYR A 50 34.20 18.20 3.08
CA TYR A 50 33.34 19.01 2.20
C TYR A 50 33.26 18.44 0.77
N GLN A 51 34.31 17.80 0.24
CA GLN A 51 34.26 17.24 -1.12
C GLN A 51 33.20 16.13 -1.25
N THR A 52 33.12 15.24 -0.25
CA THR A 52 32.11 14.17 -0.15
C THR A 52 30.69 14.71 -0.13
N PHE A 53 30.46 15.81 0.61
CA PHE A 53 29.14 16.40 0.83
C PHE A 53 28.76 17.55 -0.13
N LYS A 54 29.70 18.09 -0.92
CA LYS A 54 29.46 19.21 -1.85
C LYS A 54 28.34 18.90 -2.84
N ARG A 55 28.32 17.70 -3.44
CA ARG A 55 27.29 17.31 -4.41
C ARG A 55 25.91 17.08 -3.77
N PRO A 56 25.72 16.29 -2.69
CA PRO A 56 24.41 16.16 -2.07
C PRO A 56 23.90 17.50 -1.54
N LEU A 57 24.72 18.33 -0.89
CA LEU A 57 24.30 19.67 -0.43
C LEU A 57 23.81 20.55 -1.59
N LEU A 58 24.58 20.67 -2.68
CA LEU A 58 24.19 21.51 -3.82
C LEU A 58 22.91 21.01 -4.50
N ILE A 59 22.76 19.70 -4.74
CA ILE A 59 21.57 19.15 -5.40
C ILE A 59 20.34 19.24 -4.49
N THR A 60 20.48 18.99 -3.18
CA THR A 60 19.34 19.02 -2.24
C THR A 60 18.89 20.44 -1.92
N MET A 61 19.80 21.40 -1.79
CA MET A 61 19.42 22.82 -1.69
C MET A 61 18.68 23.27 -2.96
N ASN A 62 19.17 22.90 -4.14
CA ASN A 62 18.47 23.15 -5.40
C ASN A 62 17.08 22.48 -5.46
N ALA A 63 16.96 21.25 -4.92
CA ALA A 63 15.69 20.53 -4.82
C ALA A 63 14.69 21.25 -3.91
N TRP A 64 15.10 21.67 -2.71
CA TRP A 64 14.22 22.39 -1.78
C TRP A 64 13.82 23.78 -2.30
N ILE A 65 14.74 24.52 -2.92
CA ILE A 65 14.42 25.77 -3.61
C ILE A 65 13.40 25.52 -4.73
N SER A 66 13.60 24.47 -5.54
CA SER A 66 12.67 24.08 -6.61
C SER A 66 11.29 23.69 -6.07
N ILE A 67 11.23 22.93 -4.97
CA ILE A 67 9.97 22.54 -4.31
C ILE A 67 9.25 23.77 -3.75
N ILE A 68 9.95 24.67 -3.06
CA ILE A 68 9.36 25.90 -2.52
C ILE A 68 8.85 26.78 -3.65
N TYR A 69 9.63 27.02 -4.70
CA TYR A 69 9.21 27.80 -5.87
C TYR A 69 7.96 27.20 -6.54
N LEU A 70 7.95 25.89 -6.83
CA LEU A 70 6.78 25.22 -7.40
C LEU A 70 5.56 25.25 -6.45
N THR A 71 5.77 25.23 -5.13
CA THR A 71 4.70 25.34 -4.12
C THR A 71 4.11 26.76 -4.11
N VAL A 72 4.95 27.80 -4.09
CA VAL A 72 4.50 29.21 -4.15
C VAL A 72 3.76 29.46 -5.46
N LEU A 73 4.33 29.01 -6.59
CA LEU A 73 3.73 29.14 -7.92
C LEU A 73 2.33 28.48 -7.98
N THR A 74 2.19 27.26 -7.44
CA THR A 74 0.92 26.50 -7.50
C THR A 74 -0.15 26.97 -6.50
N ILE A 75 0.23 27.50 -5.33
CA ILE A 75 -0.72 28.01 -4.32
C ILE A 75 -1.10 29.47 -4.58
N PHE A 76 -0.16 30.29 -5.08
CA PHE A 76 -0.33 31.71 -5.32
C PHE A 76 -0.08 32.04 -6.81
N PRO A 77 -0.99 31.64 -7.72
CA PRO A 77 -0.78 31.77 -9.17
C PRO A 77 -0.66 33.22 -9.65
N ASP A 78 -1.18 34.18 -8.87
CA ASP A 78 -1.17 35.62 -9.13
C ASP A 78 -0.18 36.37 -8.18
N CYS A 79 0.88 35.70 -7.70
CA CYS A 79 1.87 36.29 -6.79
C CYS A 79 2.73 37.37 -7.47
N SER A 80 2.72 38.60 -6.93
CA SER A 80 3.44 39.76 -7.48
C SER A 80 4.97 39.64 -7.54
N LEU A 81 5.57 38.60 -6.95
CA LEU A 81 7.02 38.35 -6.98
C LEU A 81 7.46 37.43 -8.14
N LEU A 82 6.53 36.72 -8.78
CA LEU A 82 6.80 35.71 -9.81
C LEU A 82 5.97 35.99 -11.08
N ILE A 83 6.37 35.41 -12.22
CA ILE A 83 5.53 35.41 -13.42
C ILE A 83 4.33 34.49 -13.18
N SER A 84 3.12 34.98 -13.44
CA SER A 84 1.88 34.24 -13.19
C SER A 84 1.80 32.97 -14.04
N LEU A 85 1.18 31.90 -13.50
CA LEU A 85 0.96 30.67 -14.27
C LEU A 85 0.15 30.94 -15.55
N LYS A 86 -0.84 31.84 -15.50
CA LYS A 86 -1.65 32.26 -16.66
C LYS A 86 -0.78 32.77 -17.81
N HIS A 87 0.24 33.58 -17.52
CA HIS A 87 1.19 34.05 -18.54
C HIS A 87 2.04 32.92 -19.10
N ILE A 88 2.50 31.98 -18.26
CA ILE A 88 3.26 30.79 -18.71
C ILE A 88 2.40 29.91 -19.63
N GLU A 89 1.10 29.73 -19.35
CA GLU A 89 0.16 29.02 -20.22
C GLU A 89 -0.02 29.71 -21.57
N GLN A 90 -0.09 31.04 -21.58
CA GLN A 90 -0.15 31.86 -22.80
C GLN A 90 1.13 31.76 -23.63
N MET A 91 2.32 31.86 -23.01
CA MET A 91 3.62 31.73 -23.68
C MET A 91 3.75 30.37 -24.40
N ILE A 92 3.49 29.27 -23.70
CA ILE A 92 3.75 27.90 -24.18
C ILE A 92 2.55 27.38 -25.01
N LYS A 93 1.42 28.10 -25.03
CA LYS A 93 0.13 27.68 -25.61
C LYS A 93 -0.31 26.31 -25.03
N PHE A 94 -0.32 26.26 -23.71
CA PHE A 94 -0.31 25.04 -22.90
C PHE A 94 -1.32 25.18 -21.74
N GLU A 95 -2.53 24.67 -21.92
CA GLU A 95 -3.60 24.85 -20.92
C GLU A 95 -3.40 23.94 -19.71
N GLY A 96 -3.55 24.47 -18.49
CA GLY A 96 -3.43 23.67 -17.27
C GLY A 96 -1.99 23.24 -16.93
N SER A 97 -1.02 24.15 -17.15
CA SER A 97 0.33 24.08 -16.60
C SER A 97 0.37 23.77 -15.10
N ASN A 98 -0.63 24.25 -14.34
CA ASN A 98 -0.86 23.96 -12.92
C ASN A 98 -0.83 22.45 -12.61
N LEU A 99 -1.25 21.60 -13.55
CA LEU A 99 -1.23 20.15 -13.40
C LEU A 99 0.18 19.57 -13.55
N MET A 100 0.99 20.13 -14.46
CA MET A 100 2.38 19.72 -14.65
C MET A 100 3.26 20.17 -13.50
N THR A 101 3.10 21.41 -13.03
CA THR A 101 3.83 21.90 -11.86
C THR A 101 3.49 21.07 -10.61
N MET A 102 2.25 20.56 -10.50
CA MET A 102 1.88 19.58 -9.48
C MET A 102 2.53 18.18 -9.66
N ASP A 103 2.58 17.58 -10.86
CA ASP A 103 3.28 16.28 -11.02
C ASP A 103 4.79 16.42 -10.80
N ILE A 104 5.39 17.53 -11.25
CA ILE A 104 6.79 17.85 -11.00
C ILE A 104 7.02 17.99 -9.49
N LEU A 105 6.18 18.75 -8.77
CA LEU A 105 6.24 18.90 -7.31
C LEU A 105 6.15 17.54 -6.58
N ILE A 106 5.19 16.70 -6.97
CA ILE A 106 5.00 15.35 -6.41
C ILE A 106 6.23 14.47 -6.70
N GLY A 107 6.77 14.55 -7.92
CA GLY A 107 8.02 13.91 -8.32
C GLY A 107 9.21 14.34 -7.45
N CYS A 108 9.43 15.65 -7.31
CA CYS A 108 10.46 16.24 -6.46
C CYS A 108 10.37 15.70 -5.03
N ALA A 109 9.17 15.72 -4.42
CA ALA A 109 8.96 15.26 -3.06
C ALA A 109 9.27 13.76 -2.88
N PHE A 110 8.79 12.90 -3.79
CA PHE A 110 9.05 11.44 -3.70
C PHE A 110 10.50 11.05 -4.04
N VAL A 111 11.20 11.84 -4.86
CA VAL A 111 12.63 11.64 -5.17
C VAL A 111 13.52 12.12 -4.02
N GLU A 112 13.27 13.29 -3.42
CA GLU A 112 14.03 13.72 -2.24
C GLU A 112 13.79 12.81 -1.02
N TRP A 113 12.55 12.35 -0.80
CA TRP A 113 12.27 11.38 0.26
C TRP A 113 12.99 10.04 0.04
N MET A 114 13.05 9.57 -1.22
CA MET A 114 13.85 8.38 -1.60
C MET A 114 15.35 8.62 -1.42
N TRP A 115 15.87 9.77 -1.84
CA TRP A 115 17.28 10.15 -1.66
C TRP A 115 17.64 10.18 -0.18
N PHE A 116 16.86 10.87 0.66
CA PHE A 116 17.13 11.01 2.09
C PHE A 116 17.25 9.65 2.79
N HIS A 117 16.34 8.73 2.48
CA HIS A 117 16.40 7.36 3.01
C HIS A 117 17.66 6.60 2.56
N MET A 118 18.01 6.64 1.26
CA MET A 118 19.20 5.94 0.76
C MET A 118 20.50 6.59 1.22
N PHE A 119 20.55 7.92 1.32
CA PHE A 119 21.68 8.68 1.87
C PHE A 119 21.93 8.30 3.34
N ASN A 120 20.87 8.22 4.16
CA ASN A 120 20.96 7.76 5.54
C ASN A 120 21.43 6.30 5.63
N ASP A 121 20.89 5.39 4.81
CA ASP A 121 21.33 3.98 4.74
C ASP A 121 22.81 3.85 4.35
N VAL A 122 23.35 4.74 3.51
CA VAL A 122 24.77 4.74 3.14
C VAL A 122 25.65 5.28 4.27
N LEU A 123 25.28 6.40 4.91
CA LEU A 123 26.06 6.98 6.01
C LEU A 123 26.18 6.06 7.24
N HIS A 124 25.17 5.23 7.50
CA HIS A 124 25.19 4.25 8.60
C HIS A 124 25.74 2.87 8.20
N TYR A 125 26.28 2.72 6.98
CA TYR A 125 26.80 1.44 6.46
C TYR A 125 25.73 0.31 6.50
N HIS A 126 24.49 0.65 6.15
CA HIS A 126 23.33 -0.26 6.11
C HIS A 126 22.77 -0.49 4.69
N CYS A 127 23.29 0.21 3.68
CA CYS A 127 22.92 0.13 2.28
C CYS A 127 23.23 -1.24 1.65
N SER A 128 22.26 -2.15 1.76
CA SER A 128 22.29 -3.53 1.24
C SER A 128 22.71 -3.71 -0.23
N LEU A 129 22.59 -2.68 -1.06
CA LEU A 129 23.02 -2.68 -2.45
C LEU A 129 24.54 -2.51 -2.58
N ILE A 130 25.17 -1.72 -1.71
CA ILE A 130 26.64 -1.56 -1.69
C ILE A 130 27.30 -2.82 -1.12
N ASP A 131 26.73 -3.39 -0.04
CA ASP A 131 27.14 -4.72 0.47
C ASP A 131 27.15 -5.80 -0.63
N PHE A 132 26.13 -5.77 -1.49
CA PHE A 132 26.01 -6.70 -2.62
C PHE A 132 27.04 -6.39 -3.71
N LEU A 133 27.27 -5.11 -4.04
CA LEU A 133 28.27 -4.68 -5.03
C LEU A 133 29.68 -5.11 -4.64
N ILE A 134 30.12 -4.80 -3.42
CA ILE A 134 31.43 -5.20 -2.85
C ILE A 134 31.61 -6.71 -3.03
N LYS A 135 30.69 -7.49 -2.42
CA LYS A 135 30.73 -8.94 -2.44
C LYS A 135 30.71 -9.51 -3.85
N SER A 136 30.02 -8.85 -4.79
CA SER A 136 29.99 -9.26 -6.19
C SER A 136 31.35 -9.07 -6.86
N ASN A 137 32.01 -7.93 -6.62
CA ASN A 137 33.33 -7.60 -7.18
C ASN A 137 34.38 -8.63 -6.74
N ASP A 138 34.38 -9.01 -5.45
CA ASP A 138 35.32 -10.00 -4.91
C ASP A 138 35.01 -11.44 -5.39
N ASN A 139 33.73 -11.79 -5.52
CA ASN A 139 33.28 -13.18 -5.77
C ASN A 139 33.09 -13.49 -7.27
N ASN A 140 33.95 -12.96 -8.14
CA ASN A 140 34.13 -13.34 -9.56
C ASN A 140 32.81 -13.70 -10.27
N ILE A 141 31.91 -12.71 -10.38
CA ILE A 141 30.48 -12.87 -10.72
C ILE A 141 30.28 -13.69 -12.00
N SER A 142 31.12 -13.44 -13.00
CA SER A 142 31.10 -14.13 -14.28
C SER A 142 31.25 -15.65 -14.18
N GLY A 143 31.92 -16.19 -13.16
CA GLY A 143 31.98 -17.63 -12.87
C GLY A 143 30.73 -18.20 -12.19
N GLN A 144 29.81 -17.35 -11.71
CA GLN A 144 28.57 -17.75 -11.05
C GLN A 144 27.38 -17.93 -12.02
N LEU A 145 27.59 -17.76 -13.33
CA LEU A 145 26.58 -17.83 -14.39
C LEU A 145 27.07 -18.71 -15.55
N ARG A 146 26.14 -19.40 -16.24
CA ARG A 146 26.44 -19.99 -17.56
C ARG A 146 26.81 -18.90 -18.59
N PRO A 147 27.70 -19.18 -19.55
CA PRO A 147 28.19 -18.18 -20.52
C PRO A 147 27.06 -17.56 -21.37
N GLU A 148 26.07 -18.35 -21.77
CA GLU A 148 24.84 -17.89 -22.44
C GLU A 148 24.13 -16.79 -21.63
N ASN A 149 23.90 -17.05 -20.34
CA ASN A 149 23.20 -16.13 -19.45
C ASN A 149 24.05 -14.87 -19.14
N ARG A 150 25.38 -14.98 -19.13
CA ARG A 150 26.29 -13.82 -19.07
C ARG A 150 26.16 -12.96 -20.33
N ARG A 151 26.22 -13.57 -21.53
CA ARG A 151 26.02 -12.87 -22.82
C ARG A 151 24.65 -12.20 -22.87
N TYR A 152 23.59 -12.88 -22.43
CA TYR A 152 22.24 -12.31 -22.34
C TYR A 152 22.18 -11.07 -21.43
N LEU A 153 22.78 -11.11 -20.23
CA LEU A 153 22.80 -9.96 -19.31
C LEU A 153 23.60 -8.77 -19.88
N ILE A 154 24.75 -9.04 -20.51
CA ILE A 154 25.57 -8.01 -21.16
C ILE A 154 24.79 -7.34 -22.30
N ASN A 155 24.20 -8.14 -23.20
CA ASN A 155 23.41 -7.65 -24.33
C ASN A 155 22.16 -6.87 -23.86
N LEU A 156 21.45 -7.38 -22.85
CA LEU A 156 20.30 -6.71 -22.27
C LEU A 156 20.69 -5.35 -21.70
N TYR A 157 21.75 -5.29 -20.87
CA TYR A 157 22.21 -4.02 -20.31
C TYR A 157 22.68 -3.05 -21.39
N ALA A 158 23.41 -3.51 -22.41
CA ALA A 158 23.84 -2.65 -23.51
C ALA A 158 22.64 -2.01 -24.22
N ILE A 159 21.59 -2.79 -24.51
CA ILE A 159 20.35 -2.31 -25.12
C ILE A 159 19.59 -1.36 -24.19
N THR A 160 19.33 -1.74 -22.94
CA THR A 160 18.52 -0.92 -22.02
C THR A 160 19.27 0.32 -21.53
N ASN A 161 20.60 0.28 -21.41
CA ASN A 161 21.43 1.44 -21.13
C ASN A 161 21.51 2.39 -22.33
N SER A 162 21.61 1.87 -23.56
CA SER A 162 21.55 2.69 -24.77
C SER A 162 20.20 3.41 -24.85
N LEU A 163 19.08 2.69 -24.71
CA LEU A 163 17.73 3.28 -24.68
C LEU A 163 17.58 4.30 -23.56
N ALA A 164 18.01 4.00 -22.33
CA ALA A 164 17.91 4.92 -21.20
C ALA A 164 18.71 6.22 -21.42
N ASN A 165 19.92 6.15 -22.00
CA ASN A 165 20.70 7.33 -22.36
C ASN A 165 20.06 8.12 -23.51
N TYR A 166 19.47 7.46 -24.52
CA TYR A 166 18.72 8.16 -25.59
C TYR A 166 17.49 8.88 -25.04
N PHE A 167 16.65 8.24 -24.22
CA PHE A 167 15.49 8.91 -23.60
C PHE A 167 15.92 10.07 -22.70
N TYR A 168 16.94 9.87 -21.86
CA TYR A 168 17.50 10.92 -21.01
C TYR A 168 18.02 12.13 -21.81
N PHE A 169 18.73 11.88 -22.91
CA PHE A 169 19.23 12.95 -23.79
C PHE A 169 18.09 13.69 -24.50
N ILE A 170 17.11 12.97 -25.07
CA ILE A 170 15.95 13.56 -25.74
C ILE A 170 15.18 14.49 -24.79
N VAL A 171 14.92 14.05 -23.55
CA VAL A 171 14.21 14.89 -22.58
C VAL A 171 15.06 16.07 -22.12
N ILE A 172 16.39 15.92 -21.95
CA ILE A 172 17.26 17.08 -21.68
C ILE A 172 17.23 18.11 -22.79
N MET A 173 17.31 17.70 -24.06
CA MET A 173 17.24 18.63 -25.19
C MET A 173 15.87 19.34 -25.26
N GLY A 174 14.78 18.62 -24.98
CA GLY A 174 13.45 19.22 -24.85
C GLY A 174 13.34 20.23 -23.70
N MET A 175 13.93 19.93 -22.53
CA MET A 175 13.93 20.83 -21.38
C MET A 175 14.80 22.09 -21.62
N ILE A 176 15.91 21.97 -22.35
CA ILE A 176 16.73 23.12 -22.78
C ILE A 176 15.95 23.99 -23.78
N TYR A 177 15.23 23.38 -24.73
CA TYR A 177 14.39 24.09 -25.68
C TYR A 177 13.24 24.85 -24.98
N VAL A 178 12.58 24.23 -24.00
CA VAL A 178 11.57 24.89 -23.14
C VAL A 178 12.18 26.06 -22.38
N PHE A 179 13.40 25.92 -21.82
CA PHE A 179 14.07 27.03 -21.14
C PHE A 179 14.32 28.22 -22.07
N ILE A 180 14.81 27.97 -23.29
CA ILE A 180 15.09 29.04 -24.27
C ILE A 180 13.80 29.78 -24.63
N ILE A 181 12.71 29.07 -24.95
CA ILE A 181 11.39 29.68 -25.20
C ILE A 181 10.94 30.50 -23.98
N TYR A 182 10.97 29.91 -22.79
CA TYR A 182 10.58 30.58 -21.54
C TYR A 182 11.35 31.89 -21.34
N THR A 183 12.68 31.89 -21.55
CA THR A 183 13.49 33.10 -21.40
C THR A 183 13.15 34.18 -22.44
N ILE A 184 12.95 33.80 -23.71
CA ILE A 184 12.62 34.74 -24.79
C ILE A 184 11.26 35.37 -24.51
N SER A 185 10.24 34.55 -24.22
CA SER A 185 8.89 35.05 -23.97
C SER A 185 8.75 35.78 -22.62
N SER A 186 9.56 35.47 -21.62
CA SER A 186 9.66 36.30 -20.41
C SER A 186 10.24 37.69 -20.71
N CYS A 187 11.27 37.77 -21.55
CA CYS A 187 11.80 39.07 -21.99
C CYS A 187 10.79 39.85 -22.86
N GLN A 188 9.94 39.17 -23.65
CA GLN A 188 8.86 39.82 -24.40
C GLN A 188 7.82 40.45 -23.45
N LEU A 189 7.27 39.70 -22.48
CA LEU A 189 6.33 40.26 -21.50
C LEU A 189 6.91 41.40 -20.65
N PHE A 190 8.23 41.49 -20.51
CA PHE A 190 8.89 42.63 -19.87
C PHE A 190 8.96 43.87 -20.78
N ILE A 191 9.07 43.69 -22.10
CA ILE A 191 8.98 44.78 -23.08
C ILE A 191 7.53 45.27 -23.24
N ASP A 192 6.55 44.36 -23.07
CA ASP A 192 5.11 44.66 -23.15
C ASP A 192 4.54 45.24 -21.81
N ASP A 193 5.40 45.66 -20.87
CA ASP A 193 5.07 46.14 -19.50
C ASP A 193 4.16 45.20 -18.67
N HIS A 194 4.04 43.93 -19.05
CA HIS A 194 3.19 42.93 -18.38
C HIS A 194 3.83 42.29 -17.14
N ILE A 195 5.16 42.35 -17.00
CA ILE A 195 5.88 41.84 -15.82
C ILE A 195 6.93 42.83 -15.31
N ASN A 196 7.12 42.87 -13.99
CA ASN A 196 8.12 43.72 -13.36
C ASN A 196 9.55 43.17 -13.56
N ILE A 197 10.55 44.06 -13.65
CA ILE A 197 11.98 43.66 -13.76
C ILE A 197 12.42 42.69 -12.65
N PHE A 198 11.88 42.83 -11.44
CA PHE A 198 12.13 41.90 -10.33
C PHE A 198 11.59 40.48 -10.60
N GLN A 199 10.40 40.36 -11.19
CA GLN A 199 9.81 39.06 -11.57
C GLN A 199 10.64 38.38 -12.67
N LEU A 200 11.16 39.14 -13.64
CA LEU A 200 12.06 38.63 -14.67
C LEU A 200 13.39 38.13 -14.07
N ILE A 201 14.06 38.97 -13.27
CA ILE A 201 15.35 38.65 -12.61
C ILE A 201 15.22 37.46 -11.66
N LEU A 202 14.10 37.30 -10.96
CA LEU A 202 13.89 36.19 -10.01
C LEU A 202 13.45 34.90 -10.70
N SER A 203 12.55 34.97 -11.69
CA SER A 203 11.94 33.77 -12.28
C SER A 203 12.85 33.00 -13.25
N ILE A 204 13.75 33.67 -13.98
CA ILE A 204 14.68 32.99 -14.91
C ILE A 204 15.67 32.08 -14.15
N PRO A 205 16.38 32.53 -13.09
CA PRO A 205 17.25 31.66 -12.29
C PRO A 205 16.49 30.56 -11.55
N LEU A 206 15.29 30.83 -11.02
CA LEU A 206 14.45 29.80 -10.38
C LEU A 206 14.01 28.72 -11.37
N THR A 207 13.61 29.11 -12.58
CA THR A 207 13.22 28.16 -13.64
C THR A 207 14.42 27.34 -14.12
N LEU A 208 15.59 27.97 -14.28
CA LEU A 208 16.84 27.24 -14.57
C LEU A 208 17.20 26.24 -13.46
N MET A 209 17.01 26.61 -12.19
CA MET A 209 17.22 25.73 -11.04
C MET A 209 16.28 24.52 -11.01
N VAL A 210 14.98 24.74 -11.30
CA VAL A 210 14.01 23.64 -11.50
C VAL A 210 14.43 22.72 -12.63
N ILE A 211 14.78 23.27 -13.80
CA ILE A 211 15.16 22.47 -14.97
C ILE A 211 16.45 21.66 -14.71
N ALA A 212 17.43 22.25 -14.02
CA ALA A 212 18.62 21.55 -13.55
C ALA A 212 18.29 20.43 -12.55
N TYR A 213 17.35 20.65 -11.62
CA TYR A 213 16.93 19.62 -10.66
C TYR A 213 16.11 18.49 -11.34
N VAL A 214 15.13 18.83 -12.18
CA VAL A 214 14.30 17.87 -12.91
C VAL A 214 15.15 17.02 -13.85
N SER A 215 16.15 17.58 -14.54
CA SER A 215 17.11 16.77 -15.31
C SER A 215 17.90 15.80 -14.43
N CYS A 216 18.30 16.19 -13.21
CA CYS A 216 18.92 15.27 -12.25
C CYS A 216 17.97 14.13 -11.82
N MET A 217 16.69 14.44 -11.55
CA MET A 217 15.67 13.43 -11.26
C MET A 217 15.45 12.46 -12.43
N LEU A 218 15.37 12.97 -13.65
CA LEU A 218 15.20 12.14 -14.85
C LEU A 218 16.42 11.25 -15.10
N GLY A 219 17.63 11.72 -14.77
CA GLY A 219 18.84 10.90 -14.78
C GLY A 219 18.81 9.81 -13.71
N GLN A 220 18.29 10.12 -12.52
CA GLN A 220 18.02 9.12 -11.48
C GLN A 220 17.02 8.07 -11.96
N ILE A 221 15.92 8.49 -12.60
CA ILE A 221 14.87 7.61 -13.10
C ILE A 221 15.38 6.74 -14.25
N PHE A 222 15.89 7.31 -15.34
CA PHE A 222 16.28 6.50 -16.50
C PHE A 222 17.57 5.69 -16.27
N LEU A 223 18.62 6.28 -15.68
CA LEU A 223 19.95 5.66 -15.63
C LEU A 223 20.15 4.79 -14.38
N SER A 224 19.71 5.25 -13.20
CA SER A 224 19.86 4.48 -11.96
C SER A 224 18.86 3.29 -11.89
N ILE A 225 17.61 3.48 -12.32
CA ILE A 225 16.64 2.37 -12.37
C ILE A 225 17.00 1.35 -13.47
N ASN A 226 17.70 1.74 -14.55
CA ASN A 226 18.17 0.77 -15.53
C ASN A 226 19.13 -0.26 -14.90
N PHE A 227 19.98 0.18 -13.96
CA PHE A 227 20.80 -0.74 -13.17
C PHE A 227 19.96 -1.57 -12.16
N LEU A 228 18.89 -0.99 -11.60
CA LEU A 228 17.93 -1.73 -10.77
C LEU A 228 17.25 -2.88 -11.55
N LEU A 229 16.86 -2.62 -12.80
CA LEU A 229 16.28 -3.62 -13.71
C LEU A 229 17.28 -4.74 -13.99
N LEU A 230 18.56 -4.41 -14.22
CA LEU A 230 19.61 -5.41 -14.40
C LEU A 230 19.81 -6.28 -13.14
N LEU A 231 19.84 -5.68 -11.95
CA LEU A 231 19.91 -6.41 -10.68
C LEU A 231 18.76 -7.41 -10.56
N ILE A 232 17.53 -6.96 -10.77
CA ILE A 232 16.32 -7.81 -10.74
C ILE A 232 16.44 -8.97 -11.75
N GLU A 233 16.91 -8.70 -12.96
CA GLU A 233 17.12 -9.73 -13.99
C GLU A 233 18.23 -10.73 -13.61
N TYR A 234 19.35 -10.27 -13.06
CA TYR A 234 20.41 -11.14 -12.53
C TYR A 234 19.86 -12.12 -11.49
N PHE A 235 19.07 -11.64 -10.51
CA PHE A 235 18.43 -12.52 -9.53
C PHE A 235 17.40 -13.47 -10.16
N ARG A 236 16.64 -13.04 -11.19
CA ARG A 236 15.73 -13.92 -11.95
C ARG A 236 16.48 -15.06 -12.64
N ILE A 237 17.60 -14.76 -13.27
CA ILE A 237 18.46 -15.75 -13.97
C ILE A 237 19.10 -16.73 -12.99
N ARG A 238 19.58 -16.24 -11.85
CA ARG A 238 20.15 -17.08 -10.78
C ARG A 238 19.09 -18.02 -10.20
N MET A 239 17.86 -17.54 -9.99
CA MET A 239 16.72 -18.37 -9.61
C MET A 239 16.34 -19.40 -10.68
N LYS A 240 16.43 -19.06 -11.99
CA LYS A 240 16.21 -20.02 -13.09
C LYS A 240 17.27 -21.13 -13.10
N GLN A 241 18.56 -20.79 -13.00
CA GLN A 241 19.65 -21.77 -12.91
C GLN A 241 19.51 -22.70 -11.69
N LEU A 242 19.04 -22.16 -10.56
CA LEU A 242 18.73 -22.91 -9.35
C LEU A 242 17.53 -23.84 -9.54
N TYR A 243 16.47 -23.38 -10.23
CA TYR A 243 15.32 -24.20 -10.61
C TYR A 243 15.72 -25.37 -11.52
N GLU A 244 16.51 -25.12 -12.57
CA GLU A 244 17.06 -26.16 -13.46
C GLU A 244 17.93 -27.17 -12.67
N SER A 245 18.73 -26.69 -11.71
CA SER A 245 19.50 -27.56 -10.80
C SER A 245 18.58 -28.44 -9.93
N SER A 246 17.43 -27.93 -9.50
CA SER A 246 16.44 -28.72 -8.73
C SER A 246 15.75 -29.80 -9.58
N LEU A 247 15.52 -29.54 -10.87
CA LEU A 247 15.01 -30.54 -11.82
C LEU A 247 16.00 -31.70 -11.98
N ILE A 248 17.28 -31.39 -12.21
CA ILE A 248 18.37 -32.39 -12.33
C ILE A 248 18.45 -33.26 -11.07
N ILE A 249 18.41 -32.66 -9.88
CA ILE A 249 18.38 -33.37 -8.59
C ILE A 249 17.16 -34.30 -8.48
N SER A 250 15.99 -33.88 -8.99
CA SER A 250 14.76 -34.68 -8.94
C SER A 250 14.74 -35.88 -9.91
N ASN A 251 15.63 -35.88 -10.90
CA ASN A 251 15.75 -36.94 -11.93
C ASN A 251 16.89 -37.93 -11.62
N ILE A 252 18.07 -37.44 -11.17
CA ILE A 252 19.26 -38.28 -10.90
C ILE A 252 19.11 -39.15 -9.62
N GLN A 253 17.99 -39.01 -8.90
CA GLN A 253 17.78 -39.50 -7.53
C GLN A 253 17.72 -41.04 -7.32
N ARG A 254 18.14 -41.85 -8.31
CA ARG A 254 18.35 -43.30 -8.16
C ARG A 254 19.58 -43.65 -7.29
N SER A 255 20.62 -42.82 -7.27
CA SER A 255 21.83 -43.03 -6.45
C SER A 255 21.84 -42.14 -5.19
N ILE A 256 21.96 -42.77 -4.00
CA ILE A 256 21.80 -42.06 -2.71
C ILE A 256 22.96 -41.09 -2.43
N ARG A 257 24.22 -41.53 -2.54
CA ARG A 257 25.40 -40.71 -2.20
C ARG A 257 25.49 -39.44 -3.06
N PHE A 258 25.35 -39.57 -4.38
CA PHE A 258 25.40 -38.41 -5.29
C PHE A 258 24.26 -37.43 -5.05
N GLY A 259 23.04 -37.94 -4.79
CA GLY A 259 21.88 -37.13 -4.39
C GLY A 259 22.00 -36.45 -3.02
N GLN A 260 22.94 -36.84 -2.15
CA GLN A 260 23.23 -36.11 -0.91
C GLN A 260 24.17 -34.93 -1.17
N PHE A 261 25.24 -35.12 -1.94
CA PHE A 261 26.19 -34.05 -2.29
C PHE A 261 25.54 -32.92 -3.10
N LEU A 262 24.82 -33.26 -4.17
CA LEU A 262 24.09 -32.27 -4.98
C LEU A 262 23.07 -31.48 -4.14
N TRP A 263 22.44 -32.12 -3.15
CA TRP A 263 21.48 -31.48 -2.26
C TRP A 263 22.14 -30.43 -1.35
N GLN A 264 23.30 -30.73 -0.76
CA GLN A 264 24.04 -29.74 0.05
C GLN A 264 24.47 -28.55 -0.81
N ARG A 265 25.02 -28.81 -2.00
CA ARG A 265 25.39 -27.76 -2.97
C ARG A 265 24.19 -26.88 -3.32
N PHE A 266 23.03 -27.47 -3.59
CA PHE A 266 21.79 -26.73 -3.84
C PHE A 266 21.34 -25.88 -2.65
N CYS A 267 21.34 -26.44 -1.43
CA CYS A 267 20.92 -25.72 -0.23
C CYS A 267 21.81 -24.50 0.05
N ASN A 268 23.13 -24.67 -0.07
CA ASN A 268 24.09 -23.59 0.19
C ASN A 268 23.93 -22.44 -0.83
N VAL A 269 23.74 -22.77 -2.12
CA VAL A 269 23.48 -21.76 -3.16
C VAL A 269 22.12 -21.08 -2.94
N TYR A 270 21.07 -21.81 -2.55
CA TYR A 270 19.77 -21.22 -2.23
C TYR A 270 19.85 -20.26 -1.03
N VAL A 271 20.51 -20.65 0.07
CA VAL A 271 20.65 -19.81 1.26
C VAL A 271 21.41 -18.54 0.94
N LYS A 272 22.53 -18.65 0.21
CA LYS A 272 23.32 -17.49 -0.26
C LYS A 272 22.44 -16.54 -1.08
N LEU A 273 21.71 -17.07 -2.06
CA LEU A 273 20.86 -16.28 -2.96
C LEU A 273 19.66 -15.64 -2.24
N TYR A 274 18.99 -16.37 -1.34
CA TYR A 274 17.89 -15.84 -0.53
C TYR A 274 18.37 -14.73 0.41
N TYR A 275 19.52 -14.89 1.06
CA TYR A 275 20.11 -13.87 1.93
C TYR A 275 20.48 -12.61 1.13
N GLU A 276 21.09 -12.76 -0.03
CA GLU A 276 21.44 -11.67 -0.94
C GLU A 276 20.19 -10.92 -1.43
N THR A 277 19.16 -11.62 -1.91
CA THR A 277 17.89 -10.97 -2.31
C THR A 277 17.17 -10.33 -1.10
N SER A 278 17.20 -10.96 0.08
CA SER A 278 16.51 -10.45 1.27
C SER A 278 17.18 -9.23 1.89
N ARG A 279 18.52 -9.10 1.84
CA ARG A 279 19.19 -7.83 2.18
C ARG A 279 18.77 -6.76 1.17
N LEU A 280 18.98 -7.02 -0.12
CA LEU A 280 18.74 -6.08 -1.22
C LEU A 280 17.30 -5.53 -1.24
N ASN A 281 16.31 -6.36 -0.91
CA ASN A 281 14.90 -5.98 -0.76
C ASN A 281 14.69 -4.81 0.21
N ASN A 282 15.47 -4.71 1.30
CA ASN A 282 15.27 -3.66 2.30
C ASN A 282 15.48 -2.26 1.72
N THR A 283 16.56 -2.04 0.97
CA THR A 283 16.86 -0.76 0.30
C THR A 283 16.03 -0.60 -0.97
N ILE A 284 15.93 -1.63 -1.83
CA ILE A 284 15.16 -1.57 -3.09
C ILE A 284 13.67 -1.25 -2.84
N ARG A 285 13.08 -1.74 -1.73
CA ARG A 285 11.66 -1.50 -1.38
C ARG A 285 11.29 -0.01 -1.37
N ILE A 286 12.18 0.86 -0.88
CA ILE A 286 11.89 2.29 -0.76
C ILE A 286 11.87 2.93 -2.15
N ALA A 287 12.87 2.62 -2.99
CA ALA A 287 12.90 3.08 -4.38
C ALA A 287 11.67 2.56 -5.17
N LEU A 288 11.34 1.27 -5.07
CA LEU A 288 10.16 0.70 -5.72
C LEU A 288 8.85 1.41 -5.29
N PHE A 289 8.72 1.79 -4.01
CA PHE A 289 7.55 2.53 -3.53
C PHE A 289 7.46 3.94 -4.12
N SER A 290 8.54 4.74 -4.06
CA SER A 290 8.54 6.08 -4.67
C SER A 290 8.22 6.01 -6.17
N LEU A 291 8.76 5.03 -6.88
CA LEU A 291 8.50 4.84 -8.30
C LEU A 291 7.05 4.37 -8.59
N GLU A 292 6.45 3.59 -7.69
CA GLU A 292 5.02 3.23 -7.75
C GLU A 292 4.11 4.44 -7.49
N MET A 293 4.55 5.41 -6.69
CA MET A 293 3.80 6.65 -6.44
C MET A 293 3.94 7.64 -7.62
N ILE A 294 5.17 7.92 -8.06
CA ILE A 294 5.46 8.82 -9.19
C ILE A 294 4.77 8.32 -10.47
N SER A 295 4.89 7.04 -10.81
CA SER A 295 4.23 6.49 -12.00
C SER A 295 2.70 6.59 -11.98
N LYS A 296 2.09 6.58 -10.79
CA LYS A 296 0.64 6.76 -10.61
C LYS A 296 0.23 8.23 -10.67
N SER A 297 1.00 9.16 -10.12
CA SER A 297 0.74 10.60 -10.30
C SER A 297 0.90 10.98 -11.76
N SER A 298 2.00 10.59 -12.41
CA SER A 298 2.28 10.93 -13.80
C SER A 298 1.22 10.38 -14.77
N ILE A 299 0.73 9.14 -14.64
CA ILE A 299 -0.33 8.65 -15.55
C ILE A 299 -1.70 9.26 -15.27
N MET A 300 -2.01 9.57 -14.00
CA MET A 300 -3.24 10.28 -13.62
C MET A 300 -3.22 11.69 -14.21
N ILE A 301 -2.13 12.43 -13.99
CA ILE A 301 -1.95 13.80 -14.49
C ILE A 301 -1.82 13.83 -16.02
N ALA A 302 -1.18 12.85 -16.67
CA ALA A 302 -1.19 12.73 -18.13
C ALA A 302 -2.61 12.67 -18.70
N CYS A 303 -3.52 11.96 -18.03
CA CYS A 303 -4.91 11.86 -18.44
C CYS A 303 -5.68 13.16 -18.15
N VAL A 304 -5.47 13.79 -16.99
CA VAL A 304 -6.08 15.08 -16.57
C VAL A 304 -5.53 16.28 -17.37
N PHE A 305 -4.34 16.13 -17.98
CA PHE A 305 -3.75 17.10 -18.89
C PHE A 305 -4.21 16.90 -20.34
N TYR A 306 -4.13 15.67 -20.87
CA TYR A 306 -4.62 15.32 -22.21
C TYR A 306 -6.11 15.70 -22.40
N SER A 307 -6.90 15.60 -21.33
CA SER A 307 -8.30 16.04 -21.35
C SER A 307 -8.43 17.53 -21.61
N ARG A 308 -7.63 18.38 -20.96
CA ARG A 308 -7.80 19.83 -21.02
C ARG A 308 -7.37 20.40 -22.37
N GLN A 309 -6.30 19.88 -22.97
CA GLN A 309 -5.73 20.45 -24.21
C GLN A 309 -6.74 20.59 -25.36
N THR A 310 -7.14 21.82 -25.69
CA THR A 310 -7.92 22.12 -26.90
C THR A 310 -7.18 21.70 -28.17
N GLN A 311 -5.87 21.99 -28.26
CA GLN A 311 -5.01 21.63 -29.38
C GLN A 311 -3.82 20.76 -28.96
N MET A 312 -3.41 19.82 -29.81
CA MET A 312 -2.27 18.93 -29.58
C MET A 312 -1.03 19.45 -30.28
N ASN A 313 -0.37 20.46 -29.70
CA ASN A 313 0.94 20.92 -30.15
C ASN A 313 2.05 19.88 -29.80
N ILE A 314 3.25 20.06 -30.34
CA ILE A 314 4.38 19.12 -30.15
C ILE A 314 4.82 19.04 -28.68
N MET A 315 4.71 20.13 -27.91
CA MET A 315 5.05 20.15 -26.48
C MET A 315 4.04 19.34 -25.67
N ASN A 316 2.74 19.52 -25.93
CA ASN A 316 1.67 18.73 -25.32
C ASN A 316 1.90 17.24 -25.56
N MET A 317 2.18 16.85 -26.82
CA MET A 317 2.43 15.46 -27.18
C MET A 317 3.70 14.88 -26.53
N THR A 318 4.81 15.62 -26.50
CA THR A 318 6.06 15.15 -25.86
C THR A 318 5.92 15.01 -24.35
N VAL A 319 5.24 15.94 -23.67
CA VAL A 319 4.94 15.85 -22.23
C VAL A 319 4.04 14.65 -21.93
N ILE A 320 2.97 14.44 -22.69
CA ILE A 320 2.05 13.30 -22.54
C ILE A 320 2.80 11.97 -22.75
N LEU A 321 3.66 11.89 -23.78
CA LEU A 321 4.51 10.73 -24.02
C LEU A 321 5.52 10.49 -22.88
N ALA A 322 6.12 11.55 -22.32
CA ALA A 322 7.05 11.43 -21.19
C ALA A 322 6.37 10.84 -19.95
N LEU A 323 5.20 11.36 -19.57
CA LEU A 323 4.43 10.85 -18.41
C LEU A 323 3.94 9.41 -18.62
N ILE A 324 3.46 9.08 -19.83
CA ILE A 324 3.08 7.70 -20.19
C ILE A 324 4.32 6.78 -20.16
N SER A 325 5.50 7.27 -20.57
CA SER A 325 6.74 6.48 -20.53
C SER A 325 7.17 6.13 -19.10
N ALA A 326 7.00 7.05 -18.14
CA ALA A 326 7.29 6.79 -16.72
C ALA A 326 6.42 5.64 -16.17
N PHE A 327 5.13 5.63 -16.53
CA PHE A 327 4.20 4.55 -16.18
C PHE A 327 4.52 3.23 -16.91
N GLY A 328 4.84 3.27 -18.21
CA GLY A 328 5.21 2.09 -18.98
C GLY A 328 6.51 1.43 -18.48
N TYR A 329 7.51 2.25 -18.15
CA TYR A 329 8.82 1.82 -17.67
C TYR A 329 8.74 1.16 -16.28
N THR A 330 8.05 1.80 -15.34
CA THR A 330 7.82 1.24 -13.99
C THR A 330 6.95 -0.02 -14.04
N THR A 331 5.91 -0.06 -14.87
CA THR A 331 5.09 -1.26 -15.11
C THR A 331 5.94 -2.41 -15.70
N CYS A 332 6.85 -2.11 -16.64
CA CYS A 332 7.79 -3.07 -17.18
C CYS A 332 8.69 -3.65 -16.08
N LEU A 333 9.28 -2.80 -15.22
CA LEU A 333 10.09 -3.25 -14.08
C LEU A 333 9.28 -4.13 -13.12
N TYR A 334 8.06 -3.71 -12.74
CA TYR A 334 7.18 -4.49 -11.88
C TYR A 334 6.81 -5.86 -12.48
N SER A 335 6.62 -5.94 -13.80
CA SER A 335 6.42 -7.23 -14.49
C SER A 335 7.62 -8.17 -14.29
N ARG A 336 8.86 -7.66 -14.40
CA ARG A 336 10.09 -8.45 -14.21
C ARG A 336 10.25 -8.91 -12.76
N VAL A 337 9.95 -8.03 -11.80
CA VAL A 337 9.93 -8.33 -10.36
C VAL A 337 8.95 -9.46 -10.04
N SER A 338 7.76 -9.45 -10.65
CA SER A 338 6.68 -10.42 -10.36
C SER A 338 7.02 -11.88 -10.67
N ILE A 339 8.03 -12.12 -11.53
CA ILE A 339 8.45 -13.45 -11.97
C ILE A 339 9.34 -14.16 -10.93
N ILE A 340 10.11 -13.42 -10.13
CA ILE A 340 11.05 -14.02 -9.15
C ILE A 340 10.31 -14.91 -8.12
N PRO A 341 9.17 -14.50 -7.53
CA PRO A 341 8.36 -15.36 -6.66
C PRO A 341 7.90 -16.68 -7.31
N SER A 342 7.60 -16.72 -8.61
CA SER A 342 7.08 -17.93 -9.26
C SER A 342 8.16 -19.00 -9.35
N TYR A 343 9.38 -18.66 -9.79
CA TYR A 343 10.52 -19.57 -9.77
C TYR A 343 10.76 -20.17 -8.37
N ASN A 344 10.66 -19.37 -7.30
CA ASN A 344 10.79 -19.89 -5.95
C ASN A 344 9.67 -20.89 -5.59
N GLN A 345 8.42 -20.59 -5.94
CA GLN A 345 7.30 -21.52 -5.72
C GLN A 345 7.48 -22.84 -6.49
N HIS A 346 7.97 -22.78 -7.72
CA HIS A 346 8.28 -23.97 -8.53
C HIS A 346 9.44 -24.78 -7.92
N CYS A 347 10.53 -24.15 -7.47
CA CYS A 347 11.59 -24.81 -6.71
C CYS A 347 11.03 -25.53 -5.48
N ILE A 348 10.28 -24.82 -4.62
CA ILE A 348 9.67 -25.39 -3.40
C ILE A 348 8.77 -26.59 -3.72
N LYS A 349 7.96 -26.52 -4.80
CA LYS A 349 7.09 -27.61 -5.24
C LYS A 349 7.88 -28.85 -5.69
N LEU A 350 8.99 -28.66 -6.41
CA LEU A 350 9.88 -29.76 -6.82
C LEU A 350 10.60 -30.39 -5.62
N LEU A 351 11.09 -29.57 -4.68
CA LEU A 351 11.80 -30.04 -3.48
C LEU A 351 10.87 -30.86 -2.58
N HIS A 352 9.63 -30.42 -2.37
CA HIS A 352 8.61 -31.22 -1.68
C HIS A 352 8.33 -32.56 -2.40
N LYS A 353 8.21 -32.56 -3.74
CA LYS A 353 7.99 -33.79 -4.53
C LYS A 353 9.19 -34.74 -4.45
N SER A 354 10.41 -34.22 -4.45
CA SER A 354 11.67 -34.97 -4.28
C SER A 354 11.81 -35.58 -2.88
N ILE A 355 11.41 -34.86 -1.84
CA ILE A 355 11.44 -35.38 -0.46
C ILE A 355 10.36 -36.43 -0.22
N ALA A 356 9.13 -36.23 -0.71
CA ALA A 356 8.09 -37.27 -0.64
C ALA A 356 8.55 -38.57 -1.33
N ARG A 357 9.20 -38.45 -2.50
CA ARG A 357 9.80 -39.59 -3.22
C ARG A 357 10.93 -40.26 -2.44
N THR A 358 11.86 -39.52 -1.85
CA THR A 358 12.98 -40.12 -1.09
C THR A 358 12.56 -40.71 0.26
N GLN A 359 11.57 -40.12 0.94
CA GLN A 359 10.94 -40.72 2.12
C GLN A 359 10.24 -42.04 1.76
N TRP A 360 9.53 -42.10 0.64
CA TRP A 360 8.89 -43.33 0.14
C TRP A 360 9.91 -44.40 -0.29
N LEU A 361 10.95 -44.03 -1.03
CA LEU A 361 12.03 -44.95 -1.45
C LEU A 361 12.79 -45.53 -0.26
N ASN A 362 13.09 -44.70 0.76
CA ASN A 362 13.74 -45.17 1.98
C ASN A 362 12.81 -46.11 2.78
N ARG A 363 11.50 -45.84 2.84
CA ARG A 363 10.50 -46.72 3.47
C ARG A 363 10.34 -48.06 2.74
N SER A 364 10.49 -48.05 1.41
CA SER A 364 10.45 -49.26 0.58
C SER A 364 11.71 -50.11 0.78
N ARG A 365 12.89 -49.48 0.84
CA ARG A 365 14.16 -50.16 1.15
C ARG A 365 14.26 -50.64 2.59
N SER A 366 13.75 -49.89 3.57
CA SER A 366 13.75 -50.36 4.97
C SER A 366 12.82 -51.56 5.17
N LYS A 367 11.74 -51.67 4.39
CA LYS A 367 10.91 -52.89 4.38
C LYS A 367 11.66 -54.12 3.83
N THR A 368 12.54 -53.95 2.84
CA THR A 368 13.37 -55.07 2.33
C THR A 368 14.55 -55.38 3.24
N SER A 369 15.22 -54.38 3.83
CA SER A 369 16.34 -54.64 4.75
C SER A 369 15.88 -55.23 6.09
N LEU A 370 14.71 -54.85 6.62
CA LEU A 370 14.15 -55.45 7.84
C LEU A 370 13.74 -56.94 7.69
N ILE A 371 13.74 -57.48 6.47
CA ILE A 371 13.56 -58.93 6.21
C ILE A 371 14.92 -59.67 6.28
N ASN A 372 16.03 -58.97 5.99
CA ASN A 372 17.37 -59.58 5.89
C ASN A 372 18.33 -59.24 7.06
N GLU A 373 18.12 -58.11 7.76
CA GLU A 373 18.96 -57.63 8.87
C GLU A 373 18.13 -57.44 10.15
N SER A 374 17.84 -58.55 10.85
CA SER A 374 17.06 -58.53 12.09
C SER A 374 17.86 -58.25 13.37
N ILE A 375 19.21 -58.32 13.33
CA ILE A 375 20.07 -58.28 14.53
C ILE A 375 21.12 -57.15 14.53
N ILE A 376 21.85 -56.90 13.43
CA ILE A 376 23.06 -56.03 13.46
C ILE A 376 22.86 -54.74 12.65
N ASN A 377 22.61 -53.60 13.34
CA ASN A 377 22.96 -52.19 13.00
C ASN A 377 21.93 -51.12 13.46
N ARG A 378 21.67 -50.98 14.77
CA ARG A 378 20.81 -49.87 15.28
C ARG A 378 21.41 -48.47 15.10
N GLN A 379 22.74 -48.31 15.11
CA GLN A 379 23.40 -46.98 15.10
C GLN A 379 23.24 -46.21 13.76
N ASN A 380 23.33 -46.89 12.62
CA ASN A 380 23.26 -46.26 11.29
C ASN A 380 21.89 -45.63 10.95
N CYS A 381 20.82 -46.05 11.64
CA CYS A 381 19.50 -45.45 11.47
C CYS A 381 19.42 -44.03 12.07
N SER A 382 20.09 -43.80 13.21
CA SER A 382 20.08 -42.52 13.95
C SER A 382 20.62 -41.35 13.13
N GLN A 383 21.76 -41.51 12.46
CA GLN A 383 22.35 -40.45 11.63
C GLN A 383 21.43 -40.10 10.46
N ASN A 384 20.91 -41.10 9.75
CA ASN A 384 19.97 -40.89 8.63
C ASN A 384 18.71 -40.14 9.07
N HIS A 385 18.17 -40.43 10.27
CA HIS A 385 17.02 -39.72 10.82
C HIS A 385 17.35 -38.25 11.14
N ARG A 386 18.52 -37.95 11.74
CA ARG A 386 19.00 -36.57 11.95
C ARG A 386 19.16 -35.79 10.64
N HIS A 387 19.66 -36.41 9.57
CA HIS A 387 19.76 -35.77 8.25
C HIS A 387 18.38 -35.51 7.61
N SER A 388 17.41 -36.42 7.77
CA SER A 388 16.02 -36.21 7.33
C SER A 388 15.35 -35.04 8.06
N MET A 389 15.48 -35.00 9.39
CA MET A 389 15.01 -33.89 10.24
C MET A 389 15.55 -32.53 9.78
N ARG A 390 16.87 -32.43 9.55
CA ARG A 390 17.53 -31.20 9.07
C ARG A 390 17.00 -30.75 7.69
N ARG A 391 16.79 -31.69 6.75
CA ARG A 391 16.20 -31.41 5.43
C ARG A 391 14.76 -30.90 5.53
N ASN A 392 13.92 -31.58 6.32
CA ASN A 392 12.53 -31.19 6.53
C ASN A 392 12.45 -29.79 7.14
N HIS A 393 13.27 -29.49 8.15
CA HIS A 393 13.27 -28.17 8.80
C HIS A 393 13.73 -27.05 7.86
N PHE A 394 14.76 -27.28 7.05
CA PHE A 394 15.22 -26.31 6.04
C PHE A 394 14.12 -25.92 5.02
N ILE A 395 13.23 -26.85 4.67
CA ILE A 395 12.12 -26.57 3.75
C ILE A 395 10.92 -25.94 4.45
N GLN A 396 10.77 -26.12 5.77
CA GLN A 396 9.81 -25.34 6.56
C GLN A 396 10.18 -23.85 6.50
N THR A 397 11.44 -23.47 6.75
CA THR A 397 11.91 -22.09 6.58
C THR A 397 11.81 -21.64 5.12
N MET A 398 12.35 -22.39 4.15
CA MET A 398 12.27 -22.04 2.72
C MET A 398 10.83 -21.75 2.25
N SER A 399 9.86 -22.53 2.71
CA SER A 399 8.46 -22.44 2.27
C SER A 399 7.62 -21.43 3.07
N VAL A 400 8.08 -20.97 4.23
CA VAL A 400 7.50 -19.84 4.98
C VAL A 400 8.08 -18.50 4.50
N ASN A 401 9.35 -18.50 4.08
CA ASN A 401 10.06 -17.33 3.56
C ASN A 401 9.38 -16.78 2.28
N GLN A 402 8.89 -15.54 2.35
CA GLN A 402 8.24 -14.88 1.22
C GLN A 402 9.29 -14.24 0.30
N PHE A 403 9.77 -15.03 -0.67
CA PHE A 403 10.72 -14.60 -1.69
C PHE A 403 10.04 -13.63 -2.68
N GLY A 404 10.15 -12.33 -2.42
CA GLY A 404 9.60 -11.26 -3.26
C GLY A 404 9.74 -9.89 -2.61
N PHE A 405 9.76 -8.84 -3.42
CA PHE A 405 9.93 -7.47 -2.92
C PHE A 405 8.69 -7.00 -2.14
N HIS A 406 8.88 -6.24 -1.05
CA HIS A 406 7.85 -6.04 -0.01
C HIS A 406 7.45 -4.57 0.22
N CYS A 407 6.94 -3.93 -0.85
CA CYS A 407 6.47 -2.52 -0.86
C CYS A 407 5.67 -2.12 0.41
N GLY A 408 4.59 -2.84 0.72
CA GLY A 408 3.60 -2.49 1.76
C GLY A 408 4.02 -2.60 3.24
N GLN A 409 5.31 -2.60 3.59
CA GLN A 409 5.75 -2.51 4.99
C GLN A 409 6.07 -1.08 5.48
N ILE A 410 6.23 -0.11 4.56
CA ILE A 410 6.67 1.26 4.88
C ILE A 410 5.71 1.98 5.85
N ILE A 411 4.40 1.73 5.75
CA ILE A 411 3.37 2.30 6.66
C ILE A 411 3.69 2.00 8.13
N ASN A 412 4.14 0.78 8.46
CA ASN A 412 4.52 0.42 9.83
C ASN A 412 5.82 1.11 10.32
N VAL A 413 6.65 1.63 9.41
CA VAL A 413 7.89 2.36 9.74
C VAL A 413 7.59 3.84 9.96
N ILE A 414 6.80 4.46 9.08
CA ILE A 414 6.32 5.84 9.25
C ILE A 414 5.55 6.00 10.57
N MET A 415 4.67 5.03 10.90
CA MET A 415 4.00 4.99 12.20
C MET A 415 4.98 4.93 13.37
N LYS A 416 6.02 4.09 13.31
CA LYS A 416 7.04 4.00 14.38
C LYS A 416 7.81 5.31 14.61
N ILE A 417 8.08 6.08 13.56
CA ILE A 417 8.87 7.32 13.67
C ILE A 417 8.04 8.42 14.36
N ASN A 418 6.78 8.61 13.97
CA ASN A 418 5.91 9.61 14.63
C ASN A 418 5.59 9.27 16.10
N LEU A 419 5.63 7.98 16.47
CA LEU A 419 5.33 7.52 17.83
C LEU A 419 6.32 7.99 18.90
N ALA A 420 7.58 8.29 18.55
CA ALA A 420 8.58 8.75 19.51
C ALA A 420 8.20 10.07 20.21
N ARG A 421 7.47 10.97 19.53
CA ARG A 421 7.00 12.26 20.08
C ARG A 421 5.67 12.17 20.85
N PHE A 422 4.95 11.04 20.80
CA PHE A 422 3.64 10.87 21.46
C PHE A 422 3.69 10.08 22.78
N GLY A 423 4.89 9.79 23.31
CA GLY A 423 5.11 8.87 24.43
C GLY A 423 4.31 9.17 25.71
N GLN A 424 4.08 10.44 26.06
CA GLN A 424 3.37 10.80 27.30
C GLN A 424 1.91 10.31 27.33
N ARG A 425 1.17 10.32 26.20
CA ARG A 425 -0.20 9.76 26.17
C ARG A 425 -0.21 8.22 26.23
N PHE A 426 0.89 7.56 25.91
CA PHE A 426 0.96 6.09 25.92
C PHE A 426 0.97 5.48 27.34
N HIS A 427 1.36 6.24 28.37
CA HIS A 427 1.40 5.71 29.74
C HIS A 427 0.00 5.47 30.33
N LEU A 428 -0.97 6.33 30.03
CA LEU A 428 -2.39 6.15 30.39
C LEU A 428 -3.01 4.91 29.72
N TYR A 429 -2.60 4.59 28.49
CA TYR A 429 -3.16 3.47 27.73
C TYR A 429 -2.65 2.07 28.14
N LYS A 430 -1.76 1.97 29.13
CA LYS A 430 -1.23 0.71 29.65
C LYS A 430 -2.26 -0.13 30.45
N GLN A 431 -3.51 0.34 30.58
CA GLN A 431 -4.61 -0.32 31.30
C GLN A 431 -5.88 -0.53 30.46
N ILE A 432 -5.84 -0.39 29.13
CA ILE A 432 -7.01 -0.78 28.32
C ILE A 432 -7.24 -2.29 28.42
N CYS A 433 -8.53 -2.64 28.53
CA CYS A 433 -9.10 -3.97 28.58
C CYS A 433 -9.80 -4.24 27.22
N MET A 434 -9.64 -5.41 26.61
CA MET A 434 -10.31 -5.75 25.33
C MET A 434 -11.84 -5.69 25.46
N GLN A 435 -12.40 -6.02 26.62
CA GLN A 435 -13.83 -5.82 26.91
C GLN A 435 -14.22 -4.35 26.70
N LYS A 436 -13.50 -3.40 27.29
CA LYS A 436 -13.73 -1.95 27.07
C LYS A 436 -13.61 -1.53 25.59
N ILE A 437 -12.79 -2.21 24.79
CA ILE A 437 -12.73 -2.03 23.33
C ILE A 437 -14.00 -2.58 22.64
N PHE A 438 -14.48 -3.76 23.04
CA PHE A 438 -15.72 -4.34 22.51
C PHE A 438 -16.95 -3.52 22.95
N ASP A 439 -16.97 -3.00 24.17
CA ASP A 439 -18.04 -2.15 24.69
C ASP A 439 -18.06 -0.79 23.98
N GLN A 440 -16.90 -0.12 23.84
CA GLN A 440 -16.79 1.08 23.01
C GLN A 440 -17.21 0.81 21.55
N GLY A 441 -16.78 -0.33 20.99
CA GLY A 441 -17.20 -0.78 19.67
C GLY A 441 -18.72 -0.97 19.57
N PHE A 442 -19.34 -1.64 20.56
CA PHE A 442 -20.78 -1.82 20.65
C PHE A 442 -21.49 -0.47 20.78
N GLU A 443 -21.04 0.43 21.64
CA GLU A 443 -21.60 1.78 21.78
C GLU A 443 -21.52 2.58 20.48
N HIS A 444 -20.42 2.50 19.73
CA HIS A 444 -20.31 3.14 18.42
C HIS A 444 -21.28 2.51 17.39
N TRP A 445 -21.39 1.18 17.33
CA TRP A 445 -22.35 0.50 16.47
C TRP A 445 -23.80 0.81 16.86
N LYS A 446 -24.12 0.85 18.16
CA LYS A 446 -25.41 1.26 18.71
C LYS A 446 -25.76 2.69 18.32
N ARG A 447 -24.84 3.63 18.59
CA ARG A 447 -25.00 5.08 18.38
C ARG A 447 -25.16 5.47 16.91
N TYR A 448 -24.45 4.81 15.99
CA TYR A 448 -24.38 5.21 14.57
C TYR A 448 -24.99 4.21 13.58
N SER A 449 -24.90 2.89 13.83
CA SER A 449 -25.33 1.84 12.87
C SER A 449 -26.68 1.19 13.20
N PHE A 450 -26.99 0.97 14.47
CA PHE A 450 -28.31 0.45 14.90
C PHE A 450 -29.31 1.58 15.17
N ARG A 451 -28.82 2.72 15.67
CA ARG A 451 -29.58 3.94 16.03
C ARG A 451 -30.62 3.75 17.15
N TRP A 452 -30.65 2.57 17.77
CA TRP A 452 -31.60 2.15 18.80
C TRP A 452 -30.84 1.97 20.12
N GLU A 453 -31.39 2.47 21.23
CA GLU A 453 -30.79 2.35 22.57
C GLU A 453 -31.27 1.07 23.28
N PHE A 454 -30.33 0.13 23.48
CA PHE A 454 -30.49 -1.14 24.21
C PHE A 454 -29.11 -1.62 24.70
N SER A 455 -29.08 -2.52 25.69
CA SER A 455 -27.85 -3.17 26.19
C SER A 455 -27.58 -4.50 25.48
N LEU A 456 -26.36 -5.04 25.62
CA LEU A 456 -26.05 -6.39 25.13
C LEU A 456 -26.94 -7.45 25.81
N ASP A 457 -27.23 -7.32 27.11
CA ASP A 457 -28.09 -8.25 27.82
C ASP A 457 -29.58 -8.15 27.43
N ASP A 458 -30.07 -7.00 26.95
CA ASP A 458 -31.42 -6.91 26.37
C ASP A 458 -31.53 -7.73 25.08
N TYR A 459 -30.49 -7.71 24.24
CA TYR A 459 -30.43 -8.57 23.05
C TYR A 459 -30.32 -10.04 23.45
N ARG A 460 -29.43 -10.37 24.39
CA ARG A 460 -29.21 -11.73 24.92
C ARG A 460 -30.51 -12.36 25.46
N ASN A 461 -31.22 -11.61 26.30
CA ASN A 461 -32.44 -12.06 26.97
C ASN A 461 -33.69 -11.98 26.06
N HIS A 462 -33.54 -11.53 24.81
CA HIS A 462 -34.65 -11.31 23.86
C HIS A 462 -35.70 -10.32 24.40
N LYS A 463 -35.26 -9.30 25.14
CA LYS A 463 -36.07 -8.30 25.86
C LYS A 463 -35.73 -6.86 25.47
N ILE A 464 -35.44 -6.63 24.18
CA ILE A 464 -35.18 -5.26 23.70
C ILE A 464 -36.47 -4.45 23.84
N SER A 465 -36.42 -3.35 24.59
CA SER A 465 -37.63 -2.56 24.85
C SER A 465 -38.10 -1.83 23.58
N TYR A 466 -39.39 -1.95 23.29
CA TYR A 466 -40.08 -1.23 22.21
C TYR A 466 -40.58 0.15 22.69
N THR A 467 -39.91 0.75 23.67
CA THR A 467 -40.27 2.06 24.21
C THR A 467 -39.99 3.18 23.21
N TYR A 468 -40.79 4.24 23.23
CA TYR A 468 -40.52 5.43 22.42
C TYR A 468 -39.12 5.99 22.70
N HIS A 469 -38.62 5.97 23.94
CA HIS A 469 -37.26 6.42 24.26
C HIS A 469 -36.20 5.64 23.46
N ALA A 470 -36.28 4.31 23.46
CA ALA A 470 -35.32 3.46 22.77
C ALA A 470 -35.31 3.70 21.24
N PHE A 471 -36.48 3.98 20.66
CA PHE A 471 -36.65 4.29 19.23
C PHE A 471 -36.45 5.76 18.86
N LYS A 472 -36.58 6.71 19.79
CA LYS A 472 -36.54 8.18 19.58
C LYS A 472 -35.36 8.55 18.69
N ARG A 473 -34.15 8.11 19.06
CA ARG A 473 -32.92 8.31 18.30
C ARG A 473 -33.03 7.84 16.86
N SER A 474 -33.58 6.64 16.63
CA SER A 474 -33.69 6.06 15.30
C SER A 474 -34.72 6.78 14.43
N ILE A 475 -35.86 7.17 15.01
CA ILE A 475 -36.90 7.94 14.32
C ILE A 475 -36.31 9.29 13.88
N TRP A 476 -35.71 10.06 14.80
CA TRP A 476 -35.11 11.36 14.47
C TRP A 476 -34.00 11.22 13.43
N MET A 477 -33.06 10.27 13.57
CA MET A 477 -31.97 10.09 12.61
C MET A 477 -32.46 9.72 11.20
N SER A 478 -33.49 8.87 11.08
CA SER A 478 -34.06 8.53 9.76
C SER A 478 -34.94 9.65 9.21
N VAL A 479 -35.67 10.40 10.05
CA VAL A 479 -36.39 11.62 9.61
C VAL A 479 -35.41 12.64 9.06
N TYR A 480 -34.28 12.90 9.74
CA TYR A 480 -33.22 13.78 9.24
C TYR A 480 -32.58 13.26 7.94
N ALA A 481 -32.40 11.95 7.79
CA ALA A 481 -31.87 11.36 6.55
C ALA A 481 -32.86 11.55 5.39
N TRP A 482 -34.16 11.31 5.59
CA TRP A 482 -35.19 11.50 4.58
C TRP A 482 -35.44 12.98 4.26
N SER A 483 -35.37 13.89 5.25
CA SER A 483 -35.46 15.33 4.98
C SER A 483 -34.23 15.86 4.25
N ALA A 484 -33.03 15.32 4.52
CA ALA A 484 -31.82 15.63 3.74
C ALA A 484 -31.92 15.09 2.31
N ILE A 485 -32.42 13.86 2.10
CA ILE A 485 -32.70 13.33 0.76
C ILE A 485 -33.70 14.24 0.03
N LEU A 486 -34.79 14.66 0.70
CA LEU A 486 -35.81 15.53 0.11
C LEU A 486 -35.22 16.88 -0.29
N TYR A 487 -34.51 17.55 0.63
CA TYR A 487 -33.86 18.84 0.41
C TYR A 487 -32.87 18.79 -0.77
N LEU A 488 -31.97 17.81 -0.77
CA LEU A 488 -31.01 17.62 -1.86
C LEU A 488 -31.71 17.28 -3.18
N SER A 489 -32.81 16.53 -3.16
CA SER A 489 -33.59 16.23 -4.37
C SER A 489 -34.26 17.49 -4.92
N ILE A 490 -34.83 18.33 -4.05
CA ILE A 490 -35.40 19.62 -4.45
C ILE A 490 -34.31 20.50 -5.07
N MET A 491 -33.13 20.60 -4.45
CA MET A 491 -31.99 21.35 -4.95
C MET A 491 -31.45 20.83 -6.30
N VAL A 492 -31.56 19.53 -6.58
CA VAL A 492 -31.17 18.91 -7.86
C VAL A 492 -32.22 19.13 -8.95
N PHE A 493 -33.50 18.90 -8.66
CA PHE A 493 -34.59 18.93 -9.66
C PHE A 493 -35.16 20.33 -9.92
N TYR A 494 -35.15 21.21 -8.92
CA TYR A 494 -35.68 22.58 -9.01
C TYR A 494 -34.56 23.59 -8.76
N PRO A 495 -33.67 23.82 -9.75
CA PRO A 495 -32.51 24.70 -9.58
C PRO A 495 -32.90 26.14 -9.22
N ASN A 496 -34.05 26.62 -9.71
CA ASN A 496 -34.58 27.97 -9.47
C ASN A 496 -35.80 27.89 -8.56
N ASN A 497 -35.63 27.47 -7.31
CA ASN A 497 -36.71 27.40 -6.32
C ASN A 497 -36.83 28.74 -5.58
N PRO A 498 -38.04 29.35 -5.45
CA PRO A 498 -38.23 30.60 -4.69
C PRO A 498 -38.43 30.39 -3.18
N ILE A 499 -38.56 29.15 -2.69
CA ILE A 499 -38.85 28.81 -1.28
C ILE A 499 -37.56 28.42 -0.52
N MET A 500 -36.52 28.02 -1.23
CA MET A 500 -35.20 27.65 -0.69
C MET A 500 -34.13 28.41 -1.48
N ILE A 501 -32.92 28.58 -0.92
CA ILE A 501 -31.78 29.13 -1.65
C ILE A 501 -31.62 28.33 -2.95
N SER A 502 -31.64 29.02 -4.09
CA SER A 502 -31.61 28.34 -5.38
C SER A 502 -30.26 27.65 -5.59
N ARG A 503 -30.22 26.60 -6.42
CA ARG A 503 -28.95 25.89 -6.66
C ARG A 503 -27.93 26.82 -7.29
N LEU A 504 -28.37 27.73 -8.17
CA LEU A 504 -27.51 28.72 -8.81
C LEU A 504 -26.95 29.73 -7.81
N ASP A 505 -27.78 30.23 -6.88
CA ASP A 505 -27.32 31.16 -5.84
C ASP A 505 -26.32 30.47 -4.90
N PHE A 506 -26.55 29.19 -4.57
CA PHE A 506 -25.62 28.41 -3.75
C PHE A 506 -24.30 28.09 -4.49
N GLU A 507 -24.37 27.74 -5.78
CA GLU A 507 -23.22 27.52 -6.66
C GLU A 507 -22.37 28.81 -6.77
N GLN A 508 -23.01 29.98 -6.90
CA GLN A 508 -22.36 31.30 -6.92
C GLN A 508 -21.77 31.68 -5.55
N MET A 509 -22.53 31.50 -4.45
CA MET A 509 -22.12 31.84 -3.08
C MET A 509 -20.88 31.06 -2.62
N MET A 510 -20.78 29.78 -2.99
CA MET A 510 -19.65 28.92 -2.63
C MET A 510 -18.49 28.97 -3.64
N ASN A 511 -18.66 29.71 -4.75
CA ASN A 511 -17.79 29.74 -5.94
C ASN A 511 -17.46 28.31 -6.42
N THR A 512 -18.50 27.56 -6.77
CA THR A 512 -18.44 26.15 -7.18
C THR A 512 -19.39 25.84 -8.33
N GLU A 513 -18.93 25.07 -9.30
CA GLU A 513 -19.79 24.56 -10.38
C GLU A 513 -20.28 23.14 -10.09
N ARG A 514 -21.46 22.79 -10.58
CA ARG A 514 -22.02 21.42 -10.58
C ARG A 514 -22.15 20.80 -9.18
N MET A 515 -22.70 21.58 -8.25
CA MET A 515 -23.15 21.09 -6.94
C MET A 515 -24.30 20.07 -7.04
N ASP A 516 -24.97 19.98 -8.18
CA ASP A 516 -25.89 18.89 -8.50
C ASP A 516 -25.22 17.51 -8.42
N ILE A 517 -23.98 17.37 -8.93
CA ILE A 517 -23.23 16.10 -8.91
C ILE A 517 -22.94 15.67 -7.46
N PHE A 518 -22.50 16.61 -6.61
CA PHE A 518 -22.26 16.35 -5.19
C PHE A 518 -23.56 16.01 -4.44
N SER A 519 -24.64 16.71 -4.75
CA SER A 519 -25.97 16.47 -4.16
C SER A 519 -26.51 15.08 -4.53
N ILE A 520 -26.39 14.68 -5.80
CA ILE A 520 -26.73 13.32 -6.27
C ILE A 520 -25.88 12.27 -5.55
N GLN A 521 -24.58 12.51 -5.37
CA GLN A 521 -23.70 11.61 -4.61
C GLN A 521 -24.15 11.46 -3.15
N LEU A 522 -24.54 12.54 -2.49
CA LEU A 522 -25.07 12.50 -1.12
C LEU A 522 -26.42 11.76 -1.04
N ILE A 523 -27.36 12.01 -1.96
CA ILE A 523 -28.63 11.27 -2.05
C ILE A 523 -28.37 9.75 -2.17
N LEU A 524 -27.48 9.34 -3.07
CA LEU A 524 -27.12 7.93 -3.24
C LEU A 524 -26.50 7.32 -1.96
N VAL A 525 -25.65 8.07 -1.26
CA VAL A 525 -25.06 7.64 0.02
C VAL A 525 -26.13 7.49 1.11
N PHE A 526 -27.02 8.48 1.28
CA PHE A 526 -28.09 8.40 2.28
C PHE A 526 -29.06 7.24 2.00
N ILE A 527 -29.51 7.05 0.75
CA ILE A 527 -30.38 5.92 0.37
C ILE A 527 -29.69 4.57 0.67
N MET A 528 -28.40 4.43 0.34
CA MET A 528 -27.62 3.22 0.64
C MET A 528 -27.44 2.97 2.14
N LEU A 529 -27.34 4.03 2.95
CA LEU A 529 -27.24 3.95 4.41
C LEU A 529 -28.58 3.62 5.07
N GLU A 530 -29.70 4.22 4.65
CA GLU A 530 -31.04 3.86 5.15
C GLU A 530 -31.40 2.41 4.76
N TRP A 531 -31.11 1.98 3.54
CA TRP A 531 -31.31 0.58 3.13
C TRP A 531 -30.49 -0.40 3.97
N LEU A 532 -29.23 -0.06 4.26
CA LEU A 532 -28.39 -0.85 5.15
C LEU A 532 -28.93 -0.87 6.58
N TRP A 533 -29.39 0.27 7.11
CA TRP A 533 -30.01 0.37 8.43
C TRP A 533 -31.29 -0.46 8.52
N ILE A 534 -32.25 -0.33 7.60
CA ILE A 534 -33.49 -1.14 7.57
C ILE A 534 -33.18 -2.64 7.59
N LYS A 535 -32.16 -3.06 6.83
CA LYS A 535 -31.74 -4.46 6.74
C LYS A 535 -31.06 -4.98 8.01
N ILE A 536 -30.29 -4.14 8.69
CA ILE A 536 -29.70 -4.44 9.99
C ILE A 536 -30.80 -4.48 11.06
N LEU A 537 -31.69 -3.49 11.11
CA LEU A 537 -32.85 -3.41 12.00
C LEU A 537 -33.72 -4.66 11.89
N ARG A 538 -34.11 -5.07 10.67
CA ARG A 538 -34.89 -6.31 10.46
C ARG A 538 -34.17 -7.56 10.97
N SER A 539 -32.84 -7.61 10.87
CA SER A 539 -32.04 -8.73 11.38
C SER A 539 -31.95 -8.73 12.91
N LEU A 540 -31.92 -7.54 13.51
CA LEU A 540 -31.84 -7.29 14.95
C LEU A 540 -33.18 -7.54 15.65
N LEU A 541 -34.29 -7.05 15.09
CA LEU A 541 -35.68 -7.34 15.49
C LEU A 541 -35.99 -8.84 15.53
N GLN A 542 -35.36 -9.61 14.65
CA GLN A 542 -35.53 -11.06 14.59
C GLN A 542 -34.58 -11.84 15.51
N TYR A 543 -33.71 -11.15 16.27
CA TYR A 543 -32.62 -11.77 17.07
C TYR A 543 -31.74 -12.71 16.23
N ARG A 544 -31.52 -12.36 14.96
CA ARG A 544 -30.81 -13.15 13.95
C ARG A 544 -29.66 -12.33 13.33
N LEU A 545 -28.97 -11.53 14.13
CA LEU A 545 -27.85 -10.69 13.70
C LEU A 545 -26.53 -11.28 14.23
N PRO A 546 -25.78 -12.10 13.46
CA PRO A 546 -24.63 -12.87 13.96
C PRO A 546 -23.44 -12.06 14.46
N PHE A 547 -23.48 -10.74 14.26
CA PHE A 547 -22.52 -9.81 14.84
C PHE A 547 -22.77 -9.57 16.34
N MET A 548 -24.03 -9.57 16.77
CA MET A 548 -24.41 -9.45 18.19
C MET A 548 -24.11 -10.74 18.95
N ASP A 549 -24.45 -11.88 18.36
CA ASP A 549 -24.13 -13.21 18.89
C ASP A 549 -22.61 -13.35 19.12
N PHE A 550 -21.80 -12.82 18.19
CA PHE A 550 -20.34 -12.71 18.34
C PHE A 550 -19.91 -11.73 19.45
N LEU A 551 -20.47 -10.52 19.51
CA LEU A 551 -20.13 -9.55 20.57
C LEU A 551 -20.49 -10.06 21.97
N LEU A 552 -21.64 -10.70 22.13
CA LEU A 552 -22.05 -11.38 23.36
C LEU A 552 -21.09 -12.51 23.72
N LYS A 553 -20.72 -13.35 22.76
CA LYS A 553 -19.77 -14.43 22.99
C LYS A 553 -18.36 -13.93 23.36
N LYS A 554 -17.95 -12.72 22.95
CA LYS A 554 -16.59 -12.18 23.21
C LYS A 554 -16.48 -11.19 24.37
N SER A 555 -17.52 -10.43 24.69
CA SER A 555 -17.51 -9.46 25.80
C SER A 555 -17.34 -10.12 27.18
N ILE A 556 -17.81 -11.37 27.33
CA ILE A 556 -17.80 -12.14 28.58
C ILE A 556 -16.48 -12.93 28.79
N ILE A 557 -15.52 -12.89 27.85
CA ILE A 557 -14.34 -13.78 27.88
C ILE A 557 -13.16 -13.20 28.67
N ASP A 558 -12.59 -14.02 29.57
CA ASP A 558 -11.29 -13.81 30.22
C ASP A 558 -10.14 -13.62 29.21
N GLN A 559 -9.64 -12.39 29.14
CA GLN A 559 -8.68 -11.97 28.11
C GLN A 559 -7.27 -12.51 28.36
N GLU A 560 -6.88 -12.64 29.63
CA GLU A 560 -5.56 -13.13 30.06
C GLU A 560 -5.36 -14.61 29.65
N LYS A 561 -6.45 -15.38 29.53
CA LYS A 561 -6.43 -16.81 29.18
C LYS A 561 -6.28 -17.09 27.68
N GLN A 562 -6.81 -16.22 26.79
CA GLN A 562 -6.84 -16.49 25.34
C GLN A 562 -5.68 -15.88 24.54
N PHE A 563 -5.17 -14.70 24.91
CA PHE A 563 -4.20 -13.98 24.07
C PHE A 563 -2.81 -13.91 24.69
N LYS A 564 -1.81 -14.42 23.96
CA LYS A 564 -0.39 -14.18 24.30
C LYS A 564 -0.16 -12.66 24.42
N PRO A 565 0.56 -12.16 25.44
CA PRO A 565 0.61 -10.72 25.72
C PRO A 565 1.17 -9.87 24.57
N LYS A 566 2.08 -10.42 23.76
CA LYS A 566 2.57 -9.75 22.52
C LYS A 566 1.49 -9.55 21.46
N ASN A 567 0.49 -10.43 21.37
CA ASN A 567 -0.64 -10.31 20.47
C ASN A 567 -1.70 -9.35 21.04
N LEU A 568 -1.95 -9.41 22.35
CA LEU A 568 -2.82 -8.46 23.06
C LEU A 568 -2.31 -7.02 22.91
N GLN A 569 -1.00 -6.81 23.16
CA GLN A 569 -0.33 -5.53 22.96
C GLN A 569 -0.38 -5.06 21.49
N TYR A 570 -0.32 -5.97 20.52
CA TYR A 570 -0.51 -5.62 19.10
C TYR A 570 -1.95 -5.20 18.78
N LEU A 571 -2.96 -5.87 19.36
CA LEU A 571 -4.37 -5.48 19.21
C LEU A 571 -4.64 -4.12 19.84
N TYR A 572 -4.15 -3.85 21.05
CA TYR A 572 -4.24 -2.53 21.68
C TYR A 572 -3.52 -1.45 20.87
N HIS A 573 -2.32 -1.73 20.37
CA HIS A 573 -1.60 -0.79 19.52
C HIS A 573 -2.34 -0.49 18.22
N MET A 574 -2.91 -1.51 17.56
CA MET A 574 -3.74 -1.32 16.38
C MET A 574 -5.02 -0.53 16.69
N TYR A 575 -5.70 -0.83 17.80
CA TYR A 575 -6.91 -0.12 18.22
C TYR A 575 -6.62 1.36 18.49
N ILE A 576 -5.61 1.68 19.30
CA ILE A 576 -5.19 3.06 19.61
C ILE A 576 -4.83 3.81 18.32
N VAL A 577 -4.13 3.16 17.38
CA VAL A 577 -3.81 3.79 16.08
C VAL A 577 -5.08 4.03 15.25
N THR A 578 -6.04 3.10 15.20
CA THR A 578 -7.30 3.33 14.47
C THR A 578 -8.21 4.35 15.16
N ASP A 579 -8.27 4.35 16.49
CA ASP A 579 -9.04 5.29 17.30
C ASP A 579 -8.50 6.73 17.18
N VAL A 580 -7.17 6.89 17.22
CA VAL A 580 -6.53 8.19 16.94
C VAL A 580 -6.79 8.65 15.51
N ILE A 581 -6.74 7.77 14.50
CA ILE A 581 -7.06 8.12 13.11
C ILE A 581 -8.53 8.54 12.99
N VAL A 582 -9.47 7.74 13.52
CA VAL A 582 -10.91 8.04 13.48
C VAL A 582 -11.23 9.32 14.24
N THR A 583 -10.62 9.55 15.41
CA THR A 583 -10.77 10.77 16.19
C THR A 583 -10.23 11.99 15.45
N ILE A 584 -9.07 11.90 14.80
CA ILE A 584 -8.52 12.99 13.97
C ILE A 584 -9.44 13.26 12.78
N SER A 585 -9.88 12.24 12.03
CA SER A 585 -10.83 12.41 10.92
C SER A 585 -12.16 13.01 11.37
N TYR A 586 -12.67 12.61 12.53
CA TYR A 586 -13.92 13.15 13.10
C TYR A 586 -13.76 14.60 13.57
N ILE A 587 -12.60 14.97 14.14
CA ILE A 587 -12.26 16.36 14.47
C ILE A 587 -12.15 17.21 13.20
N ILE A 588 -11.48 16.70 12.15
CA ILE A 588 -11.39 17.39 10.84
C ILE A 588 -12.79 17.61 10.28
N ILE A 589 -13.63 16.58 10.17
CA ILE A 589 -15.01 16.70 9.68
C ILE A 589 -15.85 17.65 10.55
N LYS A 590 -15.65 17.68 11.88
CA LYS A 590 -16.29 18.67 12.76
C LYS A 590 -15.82 20.10 12.47
N ILE A 591 -14.53 20.32 12.18
CA ILE A 591 -13.97 21.63 11.84
C ILE A 591 -14.43 22.06 10.44
N GLU A 592 -14.44 21.17 9.45
CA GLU A 592 -14.99 21.40 8.11
C GLU A 592 -16.46 21.82 8.19
N LEU A 593 -17.27 21.08 8.94
CA LEU A 593 -18.70 21.35 9.11
C LEU A 593 -18.94 22.65 9.91
N LEU A 594 -18.10 22.96 10.92
CA LEU A 594 -18.13 24.24 11.63
C LEU A 594 -17.75 25.41 10.71
N ILE A 595 -16.75 25.26 9.85
CA ILE A 595 -16.36 26.27 8.85
C ILE A 595 -17.50 26.49 7.86
N VAL A 596 -18.16 25.42 7.37
CA VAL A 596 -19.35 25.54 6.51
C VAL A 596 -20.49 26.25 7.24
N ILE A 597 -20.74 25.97 8.52
CA ILE A 597 -21.74 26.69 9.33
C ILE A 597 -21.35 28.17 9.50
N ILE A 598 -20.08 28.50 9.74
CA ILE A 598 -19.62 29.89 9.89
C ILE A 598 -19.73 30.65 8.57
N ILE A 599 -19.35 30.05 7.45
CA ILE A 599 -19.51 30.63 6.11
C ILE A 599 -21.00 30.84 5.80
N TYR A 600 -21.84 29.83 6.06
CA TYR A 600 -23.29 29.93 5.87
C TYR A 600 -23.95 30.97 6.77
N ALA A 601 -23.52 31.08 8.04
CA ALA A 601 -24.00 32.10 8.96
C ALA A 601 -23.54 33.51 8.57
N TYR A 602 -22.30 33.66 8.07
CA TYR A 602 -21.78 34.93 7.56
C TYR A 602 -22.53 35.38 6.30
N PHE A 603 -22.75 34.49 5.34
CA PHE A 603 -23.57 34.80 4.16
C PHE A 603 -25.03 35.06 4.51
N ASN A 604 -25.63 34.28 5.40
CA ASN A 604 -26.99 34.57 5.91
C ASN A 604 -27.06 35.91 6.66
N TYR A 605 -26.00 36.32 7.35
CA TYR A 605 -25.92 37.64 7.99
C TYR A 605 -25.84 38.78 6.94
N GLY A 606 -25.12 38.56 5.83
CA GLY A 606 -25.15 39.46 4.67
C GLY A 606 -26.54 39.53 4.02
N LEU A 607 -27.18 38.38 3.79
CA LEU A 607 -28.55 38.28 3.25
C LEU A 607 -29.63 38.81 4.23
N TYR A 608 -29.32 38.83 5.53
CA TYR A 608 -30.12 39.50 6.56
C TYR A 608 -29.94 41.02 6.53
N GLN A 609 -28.73 41.53 6.30
CA GLN A 609 -28.50 42.96 6.04
C GLN A 609 -29.18 43.44 4.74
N SER A 610 -29.39 42.55 3.75
CA SER A 610 -30.27 42.80 2.60
C SER A 610 -31.73 42.37 2.82
N PHE A 611 -32.20 42.32 4.07
CA PHE A 611 -33.61 42.16 4.48
C PHE A 611 -34.34 40.84 4.15
N HIS A 612 -33.65 39.78 3.71
CA HIS A 612 -34.33 38.62 3.09
C HIS A 612 -34.64 37.39 3.98
N ILE A 613 -34.15 37.28 5.22
CA ILE A 613 -34.36 36.07 6.06
C ILE A 613 -34.73 36.44 7.52
N ASN A 614 -35.64 35.67 8.13
CA ASN A 614 -36.17 35.93 9.48
C ASN A 614 -35.62 34.93 10.54
N ILE A 615 -35.50 35.34 11.81
CA ILE A 615 -34.38 34.94 12.69
C ILE A 615 -34.51 33.62 13.49
N ILE A 616 -35.67 32.97 13.53
CA ILE A 616 -36.09 32.10 14.68
C ILE A 616 -35.59 30.63 14.63
N GLN A 617 -34.41 30.32 14.07
CA GLN A 617 -33.86 28.93 14.05
C GLN A 617 -32.40 28.75 14.51
N SER A 618 -31.67 29.80 14.88
CA SER A 618 -30.22 29.71 15.19
C SER A 618 -29.86 29.33 16.63
N PHE A 619 -30.81 29.34 17.59
CA PHE A 619 -30.48 29.51 19.02
C PHE A 619 -30.52 28.26 19.93
N ILE A 620 -30.91 27.07 19.44
CA ILE A 620 -31.28 25.92 20.32
C ILE A 620 -30.19 24.82 20.39
N ILE A 621 -29.04 24.96 19.73
CA ILE A 621 -28.06 23.87 19.56
C ILE A 621 -26.75 24.05 20.39
N CYS A 622 -26.58 25.16 21.12
CA CYS A 622 -25.25 25.59 21.59
C CYS A 622 -24.82 25.18 23.04
N ILE A 623 -25.70 24.62 23.87
CA ILE A 623 -25.44 24.51 25.34
C ILE A 623 -25.18 23.07 25.86
N GLU A 624 -25.56 22.01 25.15
CA GLU A 624 -25.60 20.63 25.70
C GLU A 624 -24.37 19.74 25.34
N GLN A 625 -23.12 20.25 25.39
CA GLN A 625 -21.91 19.44 25.09
C GLN A 625 -20.69 19.64 26.02
N LEU A 626 -20.81 20.24 27.21
CA LEU A 626 -19.68 20.48 28.12
C LEU A 626 -19.91 20.10 29.60
N TYR A 627 -20.04 18.80 29.88
CA TYR A 627 -19.71 18.08 31.14
C TYR A 627 -19.79 16.57 30.80
N GLU A 628 -19.04 15.60 31.35
CA GLU A 628 -17.95 15.61 32.34
C GLU A 628 -16.92 14.49 32.01
N ARG A 629 -15.95 14.13 32.89
CA ARG A 629 -14.73 13.39 32.49
C ARG A 629 -14.06 12.53 33.60
N PHE A 630 -13.80 11.23 33.31
CA PHE A 630 -12.96 10.26 34.09
C PHE A 630 -13.48 9.85 35.49
N THR A 631 -13.06 8.78 36.22
CA THR A 631 -12.06 7.64 36.14
C THR A 631 -12.55 6.55 37.15
N ASP A 632 -12.14 5.26 37.32
CA ASP A 632 -11.40 4.14 36.66
C ASP A 632 -11.74 2.84 37.52
N GLN A 633 -11.09 1.66 37.67
CA GLN A 633 -9.89 0.94 37.19
C GLN A 633 -9.96 -0.59 37.56
N ARG A 634 -9.32 -1.49 36.78
CA ARG A 634 -8.86 -2.88 37.18
C ARG A 634 -9.95 -3.91 37.61
N ARG A 635 -9.73 -5.19 38.01
CA ARG A 635 -8.61 -6.20 38.22
C ARG A 635 -9.30 -7.62 38.14
N SER A 636 -8.68 -8.83 38.08
CA SER A 636 -7.48 -9.43 37.44
C SER A 636 -7.32 -10.92 37.84
N PHE A 637 -6.70 -11.78 36.99
CA PHE A 637 -6.12 -13.12 37.25
C PHE A 637 -7.05 -14.34 37.54
N ASP A 638 -6.76 -15.60 37.16
CA ASP A 638 -6.03 -16.26 36.02
C ASP A 638 -6.42 -17.78 36.04
N GLN A 639 -5.64 -18.89 36.03
CA GLN A 639 -4.63 -19.45 35.08
C GLN A 639 -4.82 -21.01 34.92
N GLN A 640 -4.02 -21.66 34.06
CA GLN A 640 -3.64 -23.11 34.02
C GLN A 640 -4.70 -24.14 33.54
N ILE A 641 -4.37 -25.32 32.95
CA ILE A 641 -3.09 -25.85 32.40
C ILE A 641 -3.33 -26.71 31.12
N ARG A 642 -2.26 -27.16 30.45
CA ARG A 642 -2.27 -27.80 29.11
C ARG A 642 -2.17 -29.33 29.11
N GLN A 643 -3.03 -29.97 28.30
CA GLN A 643 -2.85 -31.29 27.68
C GLN A 643 -3.94 -31.60 26.64
N ASN A 644 -5.09 -30.92 26.73
CA ASN A 644 -6.16 -30.92 25.71
C ASN A 644 -5.72 -30.36 24.33
N ASP A 645 -4.56 -29.70 24.28
CA ASP A 645 -4.04 -28.77 23.27
C ASP A 645 -4.35 -29.09 21.81
N TRP A 646 -4.33 -30.36 21.37
CA TRP A 646 -4.61 -30.69 19.97
C TRP A 646 -6.11 -30.77 19.66
N ASN A 647 -6.89 -31.46 20.48
CA ASN A 647 -8.34 -31.51 20.32
C ASN A 647 -8.93 -30.12 20.56
N GLN A 648 -8.38 -29.40 21.55
CA GLN A 648 -8.63 -27.99 21.79
C GLN A 648 -8.25 -27.13 20.58
N PHE A 649 -7.06 -27.26 19.98
CA PHE A 649 -6.72 -26.50 18.77
C PHE A 649 -7.64 -26.80 17.58
N GLN A 650 -8.03 -28.07 17.38
CA GLN A 650 -9.02 -28.42 16.35
C GLN A 650 -10.38 -27.78 16.64
N TYR A 651 -10.82 -27.80 17.89
CA TYR A 651 -12.07 -27.18 18.35
C TYR A 651 -12.03 -25.65 18.22
N GLU A 652 -11.02 -24.98 18.79
CA GLU A 652 -10.77 -23.53 18.67
C GLU A 652 -10.69 -23.07 17.21
N TYR A 653 -10.05 -23.85 16.33
CA TYR A 653 -10.03 -23.52 14.90
C TYR A 653 -11.40 -23.65 14.24
N VAL A 654 -12.15 -24.71 14.54
CA VAL A 654 -13.51 -24.91 13.99
C VAL A 654 -14.46 -23.85 14.52
N ASP A 655 -14.38 -23.52 15.80
CA ASP A 655 -15.15 -22.47 16.45
C ASP A 655 -14.82 -21.10 15.84
N LEU A 656 -13.53 -20.74 15.73
CA LEU A 656 -13.07 -19.53 15.03
C LEU A 656 -13.48 -19.49 13.55
N TYR A 657 -13.49 -20.64 12.86
CA TYR A 657 -14.02 -20.75 11.50
C TYR A 657 -15.52 -20.43 11.47
N THR A 658 -16.30 -20.99 12.39
CA THR A 658 -17.75 -20.73 12.47
C THR A 658 -18.06 -19.29 12.88
N GLU A 659 -17.31 -18.70 13.82
CA GLU A 659 -17.42 -17.29 14.20
C GLU A 659 -17.15 -16.35 13.01
N ILE A 660 -16.07 -16.60 12.25
CA ILE A 660 -15.73 -15.81 11.07
C ILE A 660 -16.76 -16.03 9.95
N ALA A 661 -17.26 -17.25 9.76
CA ALA A 661 -18.31 -17.55 8.80
C ALA A 661 -19.65 -16.87 9.16
N GLN A 662 -20.01 -16.84 10.45
CA GLN A 662 -21.16 -16.13 11.00
C GLN A 662 -21.02 -14.61 10.81
N LEU A 663 -19.91 -14.01 11.26
CA LEU A 663 -19.67 -12.57 11.13
C LEU A 663 -19.60 -12.14 9.66
N ASN A 664 -19.06 -12.98 8.76
CA ASN A 664 -19.08 -12.75 7.32
C ASN A 664 -20.51 -12.72 6.73
N ARG A 665 -21.51 -13.40 7.31
CA ARG A 665 -22.91 -13.30 6.84
C ARG A 665 -23.46 -11.88 6.96
N THR A 666 -23.05 -11.15 8.00
CA THR A 666 -23.35 -9.72 8.22
C THR A 666 -22.41 -8.84 7.42
N ALA A 667 -21.09 -8.99 7.61
CA ALA A 667 -20.08 -8.11 7.07
C ALA A 667 -20.09 -8.06 5.53
N ARG A 668 -20.41 -9.15 4.83
CA ARG A 668 -20.52 -9.17 3.36
C ARG A 668 -21.50 -8.14 2.78
N VAL A 669 -22.49 -7.71 3.56
CA VAL A 669 -23.48 -6.68 3.16
C VAL A 669 -22.91 -5.29 3.42
N VAL A 670 -22.37 -5.05 4.62
CA VAL A 670 -21.73 -3.79 5.00
C VAL A 670 -20.57 -3.46 4.07
N LEU A 671 -19.72 -4.45 3.77
CA LEU A 671 -18.60 -4.35 2.82
C LEU A 671 -19.08 -4.01 1.40
N LEU A 672 -20.20 -4.59 0.96
CA LEU A 672 -20.77 -4.29 -0.36
C LEU A 672 -21.29 -2.85 -0.43
N CYS A 673 -21.98 -2.36 0.60
CA CYS A 673 -22.38 -0.96 0.70
C CYS A 673 -21.16 -0.02 0.69
N LEU A 674 -20.11 -0.32 1.46
CA LEU A 674 -18.86 0.45 1.48
C LEU A 674 -18.10 0.43 0.14
N GLU A 675 -18.13 -0.69 -0.60
CA GLU A 675 -17.55 -0.81 -1.95
C GLU A 675 -18.30 0.05 -2.98
N VAL A 676 -19.63 0.16 -2.87
CA VAL A 676 -20.44 1.02 -3.74
C VAL A 676 -20.27 2.49 -3.36
N ILE A 677 -20.30 2.82 -2.07
CA ILE A 677 -20.10 4.18 -1.55
C ILE A 677 -18.71 4.72 -1.92
N SER A 678 -17.65 3.93 -1.78
CA SER A 678 -16.29 4.37 -2.13
C SER A 678 -16.02 4.50 -3.63
N LYS A 679 -16.69 3.69 -4.47
CA LYS A 679 -16.59 3.82 -5.93
C LYS A 679 -17.39 4.99 -6.46
N THR A 680 -18.59 5.21 -5.93
CA THR A 680 -19.37 6.40 -6.26
C THR A 680 -18.67 7.66 -5.75
N SER A 681 -18.12 7.67 -4.53
CA SER A 681 -17.39 8.85 -4.01
C SER A 681 -16.17 9.21 -4.84
N ILE A 682 -15.33 8.26 -5.26
CA ILE A 682 -14.16 8.56 -6.10
C ILE A 682 -14.53 8.92 -7.54
N ILE A 683 -15.57 8.32 -8.12
CA ILE A 683 -16.08 8.72 -9.45
C ILE A 683 -16.59 10.16 -9.37
N SER A 684 -17.49 10.45 -8.43
CA SER A 684 -18.08 11.78 -8.24
C SER A 684 -17.04 12.84 -7.88
N ALA A 685 -16.00 12.49 -7.10
CA ALA A 685 -14.85 13.37 -6.89
C ALA A 685 -14.14 13.72 -8.22
N CYS A 686 -13.93 12.74 -9.11
CA CYS A 686 -13.32 13.00 -10.41
C CYS A 686 -14.20 13.81 -11.37
N ILE A 687 -15.54 13.66 -11.34
CA ILE A 687 -16.44 14.51 -12.17
C ILE A 687 -16.54 15.92 -11.59
N PHE A 688 -16.70 16.04 -10.26
CA PHE A 688 -16.74 17.34 -9.58
C PHE A 688 -15.43 18.10 -9.78
N TYR A 689 -14.28 17.42 -9.70
CA TYR A 689 -12.95 17.99 -9.99
C TYR A 689 -12.79 18.43 -11.45
N SER A 690 -13.27 17.66 -12.45
CA SER A 690 -13.13 18.07 -13.85
C SER A 690 -13.92 19.34 -14.16
N ARG A 691 -15.05 19.53 -13.46
CA ARG A 691 -16.01 20.62 -13.67
C ARG A 691 -15.76 21.90 -12.87
N GLN A 692 -14.75 21.97 -11.98
CA GLN A 692 -14.43 23.24 -11.32
C GLN A 692 -13.56 24.12 -12.23
N SER A 693 -14.04 25.34 -12.52
CA SER A 693 -13.22 26.45 -13.04
C SER A 693 -12.31 27.03 -11.96
N PHE A 694 -12.84 27.26 -10.76
CA PHE A 694 -12.12 27.81 -9.61
C PHE A 694 -12.11 26.84 -8.41
N TYR A 695 -11.00 26.83 -7.66
CA TYR A 695 -10.85 26.00 -6.47
C TYR A 695 -11.06 26.83 -5.19
N SER A 696 -12.31 27.03 -4.78
CA SER A 696 -12.59 27.57 -3.44
C SER A 696 -12.17 26.58 -2.36
N ILE A 697 -11.89 27.07 -1.14
CA ILE A 697 -11.54 26.23 0.03
C ILE A 697 -12.59 25.12 0.25
N PHE A 698 -13.86 25.41 -0.03
CA PHE A 698 -14.97 24.45 0.03
C PHE A 698 -14.86 23.33 -1.01
N THR A 699 -14.47 23.61 -2.27
CA THR A 699 -14.21 22.55 -3.26
C THR A 699 -13.12 21.58 -2.79
N ILE A 700 -12.06 22.11 -2.17
CA ILE A 700 -10.92 21.32 -1.67
C ILE A 700 -11.38 20.40 -0.54
N PHE A 701 -12.22 20.88 0.39
CA PHE A 701 -12.80 20.04 1.44
C PHE A 701 -13.77 18.98 0.89
N ILE A 702 -14.63 19.31 -0.08
CA ILE A 702 -15.49 18.31 -0.76
C ILE A 702 -14.63 17.19 -1.36
N LEU A 703 -13.60 17.55 -2.12
CA LEU A 703 -12.69 16.59 -2.77
C LEU A 703 -11.93 15.75 -1.74
N LEU A 704 -11.40 16.36 -0.69
CA LEU A 704 -10.72 15.67 0.41
C LEU A 704 -11.64 14.67 1.10
N SER A 705 -12.89 15.05 1.39
CA SER A 705 -13.87 14.18 2.04
C SER A 705 -14.19 12.94 1.18
N LEU A 706 -14.46 13.12 -0.11
CA LEU A 706 -14.81 12.03 -1.05
C LEU A 706 -13.62 11.07 -1.29
N VAL A 707 -12.40 11.60 -1.34
CA VAL A 707 -11.15 10.81 -1.42
C VAL A 707 -10.87 10.09 -0.10
N SER A 708 -11.15 10.71 1.06
CA SER A 708 -10.95 10.09 2.37
C SER A 708 -11.78 8.81 2.53
N ILE A 709 -13.04 8.82 2.07
CA ILE A 709 -13.94 7.66 2.05
C ILE A 709 -13.29 6.51 1.27
N PHE A 710 -12.78 6.79 0.06
CA PHE A 710 -12.09 5.81 -0.77
C PHE A 710 -10.80 5.27 -0.12
N CYS A 711 -10.00 6.14 0.50
CA CYS A 711 -8.79 5.75 1.23
C CYS A 711 -9.08 4.86 2.45
N LEU A 712 -10.08 5.22 3.26
CA LEU A 712 -10.49 4.46 4.45
C LEU A 712 -11.02 3.07 4.09
N THR A 713 -11.88 2.96 3.07
CA THR A 713 -12.40 1.66 2.61
C THR A 713 -11.30 0.77 2.02
N ASN A 714 -10.37 1.32 1.23
CA ASN A 714 -9.23 0.55 0.72
C ASN A 714 -8.29 0.09 1.85
N GLY A 715 -8.08 0.94 2.87
CA GLY A 715 -7.32 0.58 4.08
C GLY A 715 -7.95 -0.60 4.82
N LEU A 716 -9.27 -0.57 5.02
CA LEU A 716 -10.05 -1.64 5.62
C LEU A 716 -9.97 -2.94 4.80
N TYR A 717 -10.13 -2.86 3.47
CA TYR A 717 -9.98 -4.01 2.57
C TYR A 717 -8.56 -4.62 2.59
N SER A 718 -7.53 -3.79 2.63
CA SER A 718 -6.13 -4.22 2.75
C SER A 718 -5.90 -5.02 4.03
N ARG A 719 -6.46 -4.58 5.17
CA ARG A 719 -6.40 -5.34 6.44
C ARG A 719 -7.19 -6.65 6.37
N ILE A 720 -8.40 -6.65 5.83
CA ILE A 720 -9.23 -7.86 5.64
C ILE A 720 -8.52 -8.91 4.79
N ALA A 721 -7.85 -8.49 3.71
CA ALA A 721 -7.14 -9.37 2.78
C ALA A 721 -5.97 -10.17 3.40
N HIS A 722 -5.55 -9.83 4.63
CA HIS A 722 -4.56 -10.61 5.38
C HIS A 722 -5.12 -11.89 6.03
N LEU A 723 -6.42 -11.96 6.37
CA LEU A 723 -7.00 -13.10 7.08
C LEU A 723 -6.85 -14.45 6.33
N PRO A 724 -7.14 -14.55 5.01
CA PRO A 724 -6.87 -15.78 4.26
C PRO A 724 -5.38 -16.18 4.26
N SER A 725 -4.47 -15.19 4.27
CA SER A 725 -3.03 -15.45 4.33
C SER A 725 -2.58 -15.98 5.69
N GLY A 726 -3.29 -15.63 6.77
CA GLY A 726 -3.13 -16.23 8.09
C GLY A 726 -3.52 -17.71 8.10
N ASN A 727 -4.71 -18.04 7.59
CA ASN A 727 -5.16 -19.43 7.47
C ASN A 727 -4.21 -20.28 6.61
N GLN A 728 -3.78 -19.78 5.45
CA GLN A 728 -2.83 -20.48 4.60
C GLN A 728 -1.49 -20.75 5.29
N ARG A 729 -0.99 -19.84 6.14
CA ARG A 729 0.19 -20.07 6.98
C ARG A 729 -0.07 -21.11 8.07
N CYS A 730 -1.24 -21.07 8.71
CA CYS A 730 -1.64 -22.01 9.75
C CYS A 730 -1.75 -23.46 9.20
N ALA A 731 -2.54 -23.68 8.15
CA ALA A 731 -2.68 -24.96 7.47
C ALA A 731 -1.32 -25.53 7.02
N LYS A 732 -0.42 -24.66 6.51
CA LYS A 732 0.93 -25.03 6.11
C LYS A 732 1.82 -25.44 7.29
N PHE A 733 1.75 -24.75 8.42
CA PHE A 733 2.46 -25.12 9.65
C PHE A 733 1.95 -26.46 10.22
N ILE A 734 0.64 -26.71 10.12
CA ILE A 734 0.05 -27.98 10.54
C ILE A 734 0.50 -29.13 9.63
N LEU A 735 0.44 -28.98 8.30
CA LEU A 735 1.01 -29.94 7.34
C LEU A 735 2.47 -30.31 7.70
N GLN A 736 3.26 -29.30 8.05
CA GLN A 736 4.67 -29.45 8.44
C GLN A 736 4.87 -30.20 9.76
N ASN A 737 3.94 -30.11 10.71
CA ASN A 737 4.00 -30.84 11.99
C ASN A 737 3.37 -32.25 11.92
N MET A 738 2.36 -32.47 11.07
CA MET A 738 1.90 -33.82 10.74
C MET A 738 3.01 -34.62 10.04
N ALA A 739 3.72 -34.02 9.09
CA ALA A 739 4.87 -34.66 8.45
C ALA A 739 6.05 -34.95 9.42
N ARG A 740 6.12 -34.26 10.57
CA ARG A 740 7.09 -34.55 11.65
C ARG A 740 6.63 -35.71 12.53
N THR A 741 5.38 -35.70 12.98
CA THR A 741 4.81 -36.75 13.84
C THR A 741 4.66 -38.10 13.11
N GLN A 742 4.38 -38.07 11.80
CA GLN A 742 4.48 -39.23 10.91
C GLN A 742 5.91 -39.81 10.80
N CYS A 743 6.96 -39.04 11.10
CA CYS A 743 8.33 -39.56 11.19
C CYS A 743 8.68 -40.10 12.59
N SER A 744 8.15 -39.52 13.68
CA SER A 744 8.44 -40.01 15.05
C SER A 744 7.70 -41.29 15.38
N MET A 745 6.42 -41.42 14.99
CA MET A 745 5.59 -42.63 15.19
C MET A 745 6.03 -43.86 14.38
N VAL A 746 7.18 -43.80 13.71
CA VAL A 746 7.83 -44.91 13.00
C VAL A 746 9.02 -45.48 13.79
N VAL A 747 9.47 -44.79 14.85
CA VAL A 747 10.57 -45.23 15.73
C VAL A 747 10.05 -46.17 16.82
N ASP A 748 8.98 -45.76 17.51
CA ASP A 748 8.36 -46.56 18.57
C ASP A 748 7.42 -47.61 17.96
N THR A 749 7.75 -48.89 18.15
CA THR A 749 7.01 -50.02 17.55
C THR A 749 6.50 -50.99 18.61
N LYS A 750 5.42 -51.72 18.26
CA LYS A 750 4.68 -52.69 19.11
C LYS A 750 3.85 -52.08 20.26
N THR A 751 2.70 -51.49 19.91
CA THR A 751 1.35 -51.81 20.47
C THR A 751 0.28 -50.84 19.95
N SER A 752 0.48 -49.52 20.08
CA SER A 752 -0.54 -48.49 19.82
C SER A 752 -0.77 -48.11 18.33
N ILE A 753 -0.70 -49.09 17.42
CA ILE A 753 -0.66 -48.82 15.97
C ILE A 753 -2.02 -48.39 15.41
N HIS A 754 -3.12 -48.99 15.88
CA HIS A 754 -4.44 -48.79 15.25
C HIS A 754 -5.08 -47.41 15.55
N HIS A 755 -4.94 -46.92 16.79
CA HIS A 755 -5.39 -45.57 17.17
C HIS A 755 -4.60 -44.47 16.45
N SER A 756 -3.28 -44.66 16.31
CA SER A 756 -2.41 -43.73 15.59
C SER A 756 -2.85 -43.51 14.15
N TYR A 757 -3.14 -44.58 13.39
CA TYR A 757 -3.62 -44.44 12.01
C TYR A 757 -4.99 -43.73 11.90
N ARG A 758 -5.95 -44.01 12.80
CA ARG A 758 -7.26 -43.35 12.79
C ARG A 758 -7.13 -41.84 13.05
N TYR A 759 -6.25 -41.44 13.97
CA TYR A 759 -5.89 -40.05 14.25
C TYR A 759 -5.18 -39.37 13.07
N LEU A 760 -4.23 -40.07 12.44
CA LEU A 760 -3.48 -39.57 11.26
C LEU A 760 -4.37 -39.35 10.04
N ILE A 761 -5.37 -40.21 9.81
CA ILE A 761 -6.38 -40.03 8.76
C ILE A 761 -7.27 -38.83 9.08
N LYS A 762 -7.82 -38.74 10.31
CA LYS A 762 -8.67 -37.61 10.74
C LYS A 762 -7.97 -36.26 10.62
N SER A 763 -6.71 -36.18 11.06
CA SER A 763 -5.90 -34.96 10.98
C SER A 763 -5.52 -34.60 9.53
N SER A 764 -5.17 -35.58 8.71
CA SER A 764 -4.88 -35.35 7.27
C SER A 764 -6.11 -34.82 6.52
N LEU A 765 -7.28 -35.40 6.79
CA LEU A 765 -8.55 -35.00 6.17
C LEU A 765 -8.98 -33.60 6.64
N PHE A 766 -8.93 -33.32 7.95
CA PHE A 766 -9.16 -31.98 8.52
C PHE A 766 -8.27 -30.90 7.86
N VAL A 767 -7.02 -31.24 7.56
CA VAL A 767 -6.07 -30.31 6.92
C VAL A 767 -6.32 -30.14 5.43
N GLN A 768 -6.76 -31.18 4.71
CA GLN A 768 -7.28 -31.03 3.35
C GLN A 768 -8.51 -30.10 3.33
N THR A 769 -9.39 -30.22 4.32
CA THR A 769 -10.51 -29.29 4.53
C THR A 769 -10.00 -27.87 4.80
N MET A 770 -9.02 -27.65 5.70
CA MET A 770 -8.41 -26.32 5.90
C MET A 770 -7.86 -25.69 4.62
N THR A 771 -7.21 -26.47 3.75
CA THR A 771 -6.62 -25.94 2.50
C THR A 771 -7.66 -25.61 1.44
N ASN A 772 -8.82 -26.27 1.45
CA ASN A 772 -9.91 -26.02 0.52
C ASN A 772 -10.92 -24.97 1.05
N ASN A 773 -10.96 -24.76 2.36
CA ASN A 773 -11.85 -23.82 3.02
C ASN A 773 -11.51 -22.35 2.71
N ARG A 774 -12.53 -21.60 2.25
CA ARG A 774 -12.47 -20.15 2.00
C ARG A 774 -12.50 -19.34 3.32
N PHE A 775 -11.47 -19.48 4.15
CA PHE A 775 -11.33 -18.75 5.43
C PHE A 775 -11.07 -17.26 5.19
N GLY A 776 -12.06 -16.41 5.42
CA GLY A 776 -11.98 -14.96 5.25
C GLY A 776 -13.31 -14.34 4.82
N PHE A 777 -13.29 -13.05 4.49
CA PHE A 777 -14.49 -12.30 4.12
C PHE A 777 -14.79 -12.31 2.61
N THR A 778 -16.07 -12.18 2.28
CA THR A 778 -16.61 -12.06 0.92
C THR A 778 -17.30 -10.71 0.75
N CYS A 779 -17.11 -10.02 -0.38
CA CYS A 779 -17.91 -8.84 -0.71
C CYS A 779 -19.16 -9.29 -1.48
N GLY A 780 -20.34 -9.18 -0.86
CA GLY A 780 -21.58 -9.77 -1.36
C GLY A 780 -21.45 -11.27 -1.65
N GLN A 781 -22.04 -11.71 -2.77
CA GLN A 781 -21.74 -13.00 -3.42
C GLN A 781 -20.60 -12.87 -4.46
N VAL A 782 -20.12 -11.66 -4.73
CA VAL A 782 -19.40 -11.30 -5.97
C VAL A 782 -17.95 -11.81 -5.98
N PHE A 783 -17.24 -11.73 -4.85
CA PHE A 783 -15.89 -12.29 -4.73
C PHE A 783 -15.41 -12.49 -3.28
N PHE A 784 -14.42 -13.37 -3.13
CA PHE A 784 -13.67 -13.61 -1.91
C PHE A 784 -12.44 -12.70 -1.83
N ILE A 785 -12.24 -12.03 -0.69
CA ILE A 785 -11.25 -10.95 -0.55
C ILE A 785 -9.87 -11.54 -0.21
N THR A 786 -9.04 -11.74 -1.23
CA THR A 786 -7.63 -12.16 -1.08
C THR A 786 -6.68 -11.02 -1.41
N LYS A 787 -5.42 -11.09 -0.95
CA LYS A 787 -4.40 -10.09 -1.27
C LYS A 787 -4.23 -9.82 -2.78
N PHE A 788 -4.34 -10.87 -3.62
CA PHE A 788 -4.28 -10.71 -5.07
C PHE A 788 -5.56 -10.11 -5.65
N ARG A 789 -6.75 -10.51 -5.17
CA ARG A 789 -8.03 -9.87 -5.57
C ARG A 789 -8.09 -8.40 -5.17
N TYR A 790 -7.59 -8.03 -4.00
CA TYR A 790 -7.47 -6.63 -3.57
C TYR A 790 -6.63 -5.80 -4.55
N ILE A 791 -5.42 -6.28 -4.89
CA ILE A 791 -4.55 -5.60 -5.88
C ILE A 791 -5.25 -5.51 -7.26
N GLN A 792 -5.92 -6.58 -7.70
CA GLN A 792 -6.69 -6.58 -8.94
C GLN A 792 -7.83 -5.56 -8.92
N ILE A 793 -8.59 -5.47 -7.82
CA ILE A 793 -9.69 -4.52 -7.65
C ILE A 793 -9.17 -3.08 -7.61
N PHE A 794 -8.07 -2.81 -6.91
CA PHE A 794 -7.42 -1.51 -6.90
C PHE A 794 -7.00 -1.07 -8.31
N ILE A 795 -6.35 -1.95 -9.08
CA ILE A 795 -5.94 -1.69 -10.48
C ILE A 795 -7.17 -1.51 -11.38
N MET A 796 -8.22 -2.32 -11.24
CA MET A 796 -9.45 -2.18 -12.02
C MET A 796 -10.20 -0.87 -11.70
N ASN A 797 -10.28 -0.48 -10.42
CA ASN A 797 -10.88 0.79 -10.01
C ASN A 797 -10.07 1.96 -10.61
N PHE A 798 -8.73 1.92 -10.57
CA PHE A 798 -7.87 2.93 -11.18
C PHE A 798 -8.08 3.05 -12.70
N VAL A 799 -8.08 1.93 -13.43
CA VAL A 799 -8.36 1.91 -14.88
C VAL A 799 -9.79 2.38 -15.20
N LEU A 800 -10.77 2.09 -14.33
CA LEU A 800 -12.15 2.52 -14.50
C LEU A 800 -12.30 4.04 -14.28
N ILE A 801 -11.63 4.61 -13.27
CA ILE A 801 -11.53 6.05 -13.05
C ILE A 801 -10.93 6.74 -14.29
N LEU A 802 -9.79 6.26 -14.80
CA LEU A 802 -9.15 6.81 -16.00
C LEU A 802 -10.07 6.72 -17.24
N LYS A 803 -10.84 5.63 -17.39
CA LYS A 803 -11.81 5.47 -18.49
C LYS A 803 -13.03 6.40 -18.36
N PHE A 804 -13.57 6.57 -17.15
CA PHE A 804 -14.66 7.53 -16.90
C PHE A 804 -14.20 8.96 -17.17
N TYR A 805 -13.05 9.34 -16.60
CA TYR A 805 -12.45 10.64 -16.78
C TYR A 805 -12.19 10.97 -18.28
N LYS A 806 -11.63 10.01 -19.04
CA LYS A 806 -11.46 10.16 -20.50
C LYS A 806 -12.80 10.31 -21.25
N LYS A 807 -13.89 9.70 -20.78
CA LYS A 807 -15.21 9.84 -21.40
C LYS A 807 -15.86 11.20 -21.06
N ILE A 808 -15.73 11.67 -19.82
CA ILE A 808 -16.23 12.97 -19.36
C ILE A 808 -15.54 14.12 -20.12
N SER A 809 -14.22 14.05 -20.28
CA SER A 809 -13.47 15.00 -21.11
C SER A 809 -13.92 15.03 -22.57
N LYS A 810 -14.32 13.89 -23.14
CA LYS A 810 -14.89 13.85 -24.49
C LYS A 810 -16.36 14.34 -24.56
N TRP A 811 -16.95 14.68 -23.42
CA TRP A 811 -18.24 15.35 -23.22
C TRP A 811 -18.05 16.81 -22.74
N GLU A 812 -16.83 17.35 -22.88
CA GLU A 812 -16.47 18.76 -22.63
C GLU A 812 -15.93 19.44 -23.91
N LYS A 813 -15.69 18.68 -24.98
CA LYS A 813 -15.25 19.15 -26.31
C LYS A 813 -16.31 18.94 -27.40
N ASN A 814 -17.53 18.62 -26.96
CA ASN A 814 -18.71 18.21 -27.71
C ASN A 814 -19.91 18.83 -27.02
#